data_AF-A0A356Z9P7-F1
#
_entry.id   AF-A0A356Z9P7-F1
#
_cell.length_a   1.000
_cell.length_b   1.000
_cell.length_c   1.000
_cell.angle_alpha   90.00
_cell.angle_beta   90.00
_cell.angle_gamma   90.00
#
_symmetry.space_group_name_H-M   'P 1'
#
loop_
_entity.id
_entity.type
_entity.pdbx_description
1 polymer ?
#
loop_
_entity_poly.entity_id
_entity_poly.type
_entity_poly.pdbx_seq_one_letter_code
_entity_poly.pdbx_strand_id
1 'polypeptide(L)'
;MAVWTEAQKAAIEARGCNLLVSAAAGSGKTAVLVERIIRLIVDDGIDIDRLLIVTFTHAAAGEMRERIGGAILKEMEKRDKNEAHLRRQVNLLGRSSISTIHAFCTEVVRRNFHIIDIDPNFRVCDQTEADLLKNQVMEELLEAEYEKGTETFLQLVEMFGSSRDDTALADLILKVFGFMQSQPYPLPWLKAKTDDFQMDATDFYSSSWYKAWAEQINMELDGARALWVEALKFTEVPGGPVMYESALKQDLALVDNLKKALTQGMAEFLTQLPGVKHASLARASAEVDPALKERVQSLRNAGKKIIKDLNQKLNRSLDQYLADINALYPSMQCLYRLEEEFTRRYHSLKLEKNLVDFNDLEHYALQILAEPGIARAYQEQFEYIFVDEYQDSNLVQETILNFIRREHNLFMVGDVKQSIYRFRLADPGLFMAKYQTFAESDEALDRRINLTRNFRSRRGILAAVNYIFATIMSRDFGEMDYDEKARLNPGVELPAEGDERVELLLVNRDNAGSGNGDEETGTAETDETLEEMSRVEAEAYVAARRIKELLDEKLYDRETGEWRRVDFRDMAILLRTTRNWSAVFQDVFTAEGIPAFADVSGGYFEAPEVDLILNLLTLIDNRHQDIPLLSIMRSPIGGFRLEELIAVRLNSTKTSFFEAIQAYRENEDDDLAQ
;
A
#
# COMPACT_ATOMS: atom_id res chain seq x y z
N MET A 1 15.55 9.24 34.03
CA MET A 1 14.82 8.00 33.67
C MET A 1 13.62 8.40 32.82
N ALA A 2 13.30 7.64 31.78
CA ALA A 2 12.08 7.89 31.01
C ALA A 2 10.86 7.69 31.92
N VAL A 3 9.91 8.62 31.89
CA VAL A 3 8.65 8.50 32.63
C VAL A 3 7.69 7.72 31.75
N TRP A 4 7.54 6.43 32.04
CA TRP A 4 6.60 5.55 31.35
C TRP A 4 5.18 5.75 31.88
N THR A 5 4.20 5.74 30.98
CA THR A 5 2.78 5.64 31.37
C THR A 5 2.46 4.27 31.94
N GLU A 6 1.37 4.14 32.69
CA GLU A 6 0.94 2.83 33.23
C GLU A 6 0.72 1.79 32.13
N ALA A 7 0.15 2.17 30.98
CA ALA A 7 -0.02 1.27 29.84
C ALA A 7 1.31 0.85 29.21
N GLN A 8 2.28 1.77 29.11
CA GLN A 8 3.63 1.43 28.63
C GLN A 8 4.36 0.51 29.62
N LYS A 9 4.27 0.78 30.93
CA LYS A 9 4.84 -0.10 31.97
C LYS A 9 4.23 -1.50 31.90
N ALA A 10 2.90 -1.59 31.81
CA ALA A 10 2.21 -2.87 31.65
C ALA A 10 2.70 -3.65 30.41
N ALA A 11 2.93 -2.95 29.28
CA ALA A 11 3.49 -3.58 28.09
C ALA A 11 4.96 -4.01 28.25
N ILE A 12 5.76 -3.29 29.04
CA ILE A 12 7.16 -3.62 29.34
C ILE A 12 7.26 -4.80 30.31
N GLU A 13 6.41 -4.83 31.34
CA GLU A 13 6.50 -5.74 32.48
C GLU A 13 5.73 -7.05 32.29
N ALA A 14 4.71 -7.11 31.42
CA ALA A 14 3.91 -8.32 31.22
C ALA A 14 4.78 -9.54 30.87
N ARG A 15 4.49 -10.70 31.48
CA ARG A 15 5.17 -11.99 31.22
C ARG A 15 4.11 -13.09 31.16
N GLY A 16 4.46 -14.23 30.57
CA GLY A 16 3.57 -15.40 30.57
C GLY A 16 2.31 -15.26 29.72
N CYS A 17 2.32 -14.34 28.74
CA CYS A 17 1.22 -14.15 27.80
C CYS A 17 1.73 -13.78 26.41
N ASN A 18 0.92 -14.04 25.38
CA ASN A 18 1.04 -13.38 24.10
C ASN A 18 0.46 -11.98 24.22
N LEU A 19 1.20 -10.98 23.75
CA LEU A 19 0.87 -9.59 23.96
C LEU A 19 0.73 -8.86 22.63
N LEU A 20 -0.48 -8.34 22.37
CA LEU A 20 -0.74 -7.39 21.31
C LEU A 20 -0.76 -5.97 21.88
N VAL A 21 0.18 -5.14 21.45
CA VAL A 21 0.24 -3.72 21.80
C VAL A 21 -0.27 -2.89 20.62
N SER A 22 -1.49 -2.36 20.75
CA SER A 22 -2.05 -1.40 19.80
C SER A 22 -1.56 -0.01 20.16
N ALA A 23 -0.69 0.55 19.33
CA ALA A 23 0.10 1.71 19.67
C ALA A 23 -0.11 2.84 18.66
N ALA A 24 -0.89 3.86 19.03
CA ALA A 24 -1.15 4.98 18.14
C ALA A 24 0.13 5.71 17.72
N ALA A 25 0.09 6.45 16.62
CA ALA A 25 1.24 7.21 16.12
C ALA A 25 1.88 8.05 17.23
N GLY A 26 3.20 7.95 17.39
CA GLY A 26 3.96 8.70 18.40
C GLY A 26 3.77 8.23 19.85
N SER A 27 3.17 7.07 20.10
CA SER A 27 2.97 6.52 21.46
C SER A 27 4.20 5.88 22.11
N GLY A 28 5.32 5.84 21.39
CA GLY A 28 6.57 5.24 21.87
C GLY A 28 6.64 3.73 21.66
N LYS A 29 5.94 3.17 20.65
CA LYS A 29 5.92 1.74 20.32
C LYS A 29 7.32 1.08 20.31
N THR A 30 8.26 1.65 19.57
CA THR A 30 9.64 1.16 19.47
C THR A 30 10.39 1.31 20.80
N ALA A 31 10.11 2.37 21.57
CA ALA A 31 10.74 2.57 22.87
C ALA A 31 10.27 1.54 23.91
N VAL A 32 8.97 1.21 23.89
CA VAL A 32 8.37 0.14 24.71
C VAL A 32 8.94 -1.21 24.34
N LEU A 33 9.04 -1.53 23.04
CA LEU A 33 9.63 -2.77 22.55
C LEU A 33 11.09 -2.91 23.02
N VAL A 34 11.91 -1.87 22.82
CA VAL A 34 13.32 -1.87 23.25
C VAL A 34 13.42 -2.02 24.76
N GLU A 35 12.69 -1.23 25.55
CA GLU A 35 12.75 -1.33 27.02
C GLU A 35 12.30 -2.70 27.52
N ARG A 36 11.26 -3.30 26.91
CA ARG A 36 10.82 -4.67 27.22
C ARG A 36 11.94 -5.69 27.01
N ILE A 37 12.65 -5.62 25.88
CA ILE A 37 13.81 -6.48 25.59
C ILE A 37 14.89 -6.28 26.65
N ILE A 38 15.19 -5.03 27.01
CA ILE A 38 16.19 -4.74 28.04
C ILE A 38 15.79 -5.31 29.40
N ARG A 39 14.51 -5.23 29.80
CA ARG A 39 14.05 -5.84 31.06
C ARG A 39 14.13 -7.36 31.03
N LEU A 40 13.82 -8.01 29.91
CA LEU A 40 14.01 -9.46 29.76
C LEU A 40 15.49 -9.87 29.90
N ILE A 41 16.40 -9.06 29.37
CA ILE A 41 17.83 -9.30 29.50
C ILE A 41 18.32 -9.05 30.94
N VAL A 42 17.97 -7.91 31.52
CA VAL A 42 18.52 -7.44 32.80
C VAL A 42 17.87 -8.15 33.99
N ASP A 43 16.55 -8.28 33.98
CA ASP A 43 15.78 -8.74 35.14
C ASP A 43 15.55 -10.26 35.06
N ASP A 44 15.25 -10.77 33.86
CA ASP A 44 14.94 -12.20 33.65
C ASP A 44 16.18 -13.03 33.21
N GLY A 45 17.30 -12.36 32.88
CA GLY A 45 18.57 -13.00 32.53
C GLY A 45 18.57 -13.70 31.16
N ILE A 46 17.65 -13.34 30.27
CA ILE A 46 17.50 -13.96 28.95
C ILE A 46 18.58 -13.41 28.01
N ASP A 47 19.29 -14.32 27.34
CA ASP A 47 20.29 -13.91 26.35
C ASP A 47 19.64 -13.41 25.06
N ILE A 48 20.22 -12.37 24.45
CA ILE A 48 19.66 -11.72 23.26
C ILE A 48 19.60 -12.64 22.03
N ASP A 49 20.42 -13.68 21.96
CA ASP A 49 20.40 -14.70 20.90
C ASP A 49 19.26 -15.73 21.05
N ARG A 50 18.53 -15.67 22.18
CA ARG A 50 17.27 -16.41 22.40
C ARG A 50 16.03 -15.57 22.09
N LEU A 51 16.21 -14.38 21.53
CA LEU A 51 15.12 -13.50 21.10
C LEU A 51 15.08 -13.45 19.57
N LEU A 52 13.91 -13.66 18.98
CA LEU A 52 13.66 -13.36 17.57
C LEU A 52 12.97 -12.00 17.49
N ILE A 53 13.56 -11.06 16.76
CA ILE A 53 13.06 -9.70 16.64
C ILE A 53 12.92 -9.37 15.16
N VAL A 54 11.66 -9.29 14.72
CA VAL A 54 11.27 -9.10 13.32
C VAL A 54 10.78 -7.68 13.09
N THR A 55 11.30 -7.03 12.05
CA THR A 55 10.88 -5.70 11.59
C THR A 55 10.52 -5.70 10.10
N PHE A 56 9.78 -4.70 9.64
CA PHE A 56 9.37 -4.62 8.23
C PHE A 56 10.53 -4.33 7.25
N THR A 57 11.50 -3.49 7.62
CA THR A 57 12.61 -3.08 6.74
C THR A 57 13.99 -3.41 7.31
N HIS A 58 14.99 -3.52 6.44
CA HIS A 58 16.39 -3.69 6.86
C HIS A 58 16.91 -2.48 7.65
N ALA A 59 16.47 -1.27 7.31
CA ALA A 59 16.81 -0.05 8.05
C ALA A 59 16.23 -0.09 9.47
N ALA A 60 14.98 -0.51 9.64
CA ALA A 60 14.35 -0.67 10.96
C ALA A 60 15.07 -1.74 11.80
N ALA A 61 15.49 -2.87 11.20
CA ALA A 61 16.29 -3.87 11.90
C ALA A 61 17.66 -3.32 12.34
N GLY A 62 18.30 -2.51 11.49
CA GLY A 62 19.55 -1.81 11.81
C GLY A 62 19.39 -0.85 12.97
N GLU A 63 18.39 0.03 12.90
CA GLU A 63 18.05 0.99 13.94
C GLU A 63 17.69 0.30 15.27
N MET A 64 16.93 -0.80 15.21
CA MET A 64 16.56 -1.57 16.40
C MET A 64 17.78 -2.19 17.08
N ARG A 65 18.74 -2.71 16.29
CA ARG A 65 20.02 -3.22 16.81
C ARG A 65 20.83 -2.13 17.50
N GLU A 66 20.92 -0.94 16.90
CA GLU A 66 21.62 0.21 17.50
C GLU A 66 20.96 0.67 18.80
N ARG A 67 19.63 0.79 18.82
CA ARG A 67 18.85 1.18 20.01
C ARG A 67 19.02 0.19 21.15
N ILE A 68 18.92 -1.11 20.88
CA ILE A 68 19.13 -2.17 21.89
C ILE A 68 20.58 -2.13 22.39
N GLY A 69 21.56 -2.04 21.49
CA GLY A 69 22.98 -1.95 21.87
C GLY A 69 23.27 -0.75 22.77
N GLY A 70 22.79 0.44 22.39
CA GLY A 70 22.91 1.65 23.20
C GLY A 70 22.25 1.53 24.58
N ALA A 71 21.08 0.87 24.65
CA ALA A 71 20.39 0.65 25.91
C ALA A 71 21.13 -0.37 26.82
N ILE A 72 21.69 -1.45 26.26
CA ILE A 72 22.54 -2.39 27.02
C ILE A 72 23.77 -1.67 27.59
N LEU A 73 24.46 -0.85 26.78
CA LEU A 73 25.62 -0.07 27.25
C LEU A 73 25.26 0.88 28.39
N LYS A 74 24.10 1.54 28.30
CA LYS A 74 23.61 2.43 29.36
C LYS A 74 23.27 1.69 30.66
N GLU A 75 22.76 0.46 30.58
CA GLU A 75 22.57 -0.39 31.76
C GLU A 75 23.91 -0.82 32.38
N MET A 76 24.93 -1.09 31.55
CA MET A 76 26.28 -1.41 32.03
C MET A 76 26.93 -0.26 32.82
N GLU A 77 26.67 0.99 32.44
CA GLU A 77 27.20 2.17 33.14
C GLU A 77 26.73 2.27 34.60
N LYS A 78 25.62 1.62 34.95
CA LYS A 78 25.10 1.60 36.33
C LYS A 78 25.98 0.77 37.29
N ARG A 79 26.94 -0.02 36.77
CA ARG A 79 27.91 -0.83 37.53
C ARG A 79 27.28 -1.72 38.62
N ASP A 80 26.19 -2.38 38.27
CA ASP A 80 25.50 -3.35 39.14
C ASP A 80 26.03 -4.79 38.96
N LYS A 81 25.52 -5.75 39.73
CA LYS A 81 25.93 -7.18 39.75
C LYS A 81 25.84 -7.90 38.39
N ASN A 82 25.17 -7.33 37.40
CA ASN A 82 24.93 -7.94 36.08
C ASN A 82 25.97 -7.58 35.00
N GLU A 83 27.06 -6.86 35.34
CA GLU A 83 28.02 -6.36 34.35
C GLU A 83 28.60 -7.47 33.44
N ALA A 84 28.94 -8.64 34.00
CA ALA A 84 29.47 -9.77 33.22
C ALA A 84 28.46 -10.32 32.21
N HIS A 85 27.18 -10.42 32.61
CA HIS A 85 26.09 -10.84 31.72
C HIS A 85 25.87 -9.82 30.61
N LEU A 86 25.80 -8.52 30.93
CA LEU A 86 25.60 -7.46 29.94
C LEU A 86 26.75 -7.35 28.93
N ARG A 87 28.01 -7.52 29.37
CA ARG A 87 29.17 -7.62 28.45
C ARG A 87 29.03 -8.78 27.48
N ARG A 88 28.51 -9.93 27.93
CA ARG A 88 28.20 -11.06 27.05
C ARG A 88 27.11 -10.69 26.05
N GLN A 89 26.06 -9.98 26.47
CA GLN A 89 24.98 -9.56 25.55
C GLN A 89 25.47 -8.62 24.45
N VAL A 90 26.38 -7.68 24.74
CA VAL A 90 26.99 -6.82 23.71
C VAL A 90 27.72 -7.66 22.66
N ASN A 91 28.43 -8.71 23.06
CA ASN A 91 29.10 -9.62 22.12
C ASN A 91 28.09 -10.47 21.31
N LEU A 92 26.97 -10.86 21.91
CA LEU A 92 25.91 -11.63 21.25
C LEU A 92 25.06 -10.80 20.29
N LEU A 93 24.99 -9.46 20.46
CA LEU A 93 24.21 -8.55 19.61
C LEU A 93 24.58 -8.65 18.10
N GLY A 94 25.84 -8.96 17.79
CA GLY A 94 26.27 -9.18 16.41
C GLY A 94 25.72 -10.48 15.78
N ARG A 95 25.29 -11.44 16.61
CA ARG A 95 24.75 -12.75 16.22
C ARG A 95 23.26 -12.92 16.54
N SER A 96 22.63 -11.93 17.17
CA SER A 96 21.22 -11.99 17.54
C SER A 96 20.31 -11.90 16.31
N SER A 97 19.16 -12.59 16.38
CA SER A 97 18.15 -12.62 15.32
C SER A 97 17.32 -11.33 15.31
N ILE A 98 17.94 -10.20 14.95
CA ILE A 98 17.29 -8.91 14.69
C ILE A 98 17.31 -8.65 13.19
N SER A 99 16.18 -8.86 12.52
CA SER A 99 16.15 -8.85 11.06
C SER A 99 14.76 -8.56 10.49
N THR A 100 14.67 -8.52 9.16
CA THR A 100 13.38 -8.67 8.47
C THR A 100 12.91 -10.12 8.54
N ILE A 101 11.62 -10.34 8.29
CA ILE A 101 11.06 -11.70 8.21
C ILE A 101 11.69 -12.48 7.04
N HIS A 102 11.94 -11.84 5.89
CA HIS A 102 12.61 -12.44 4.74
C HIS A 102 14.05 -12.88 5.08
N ALA A 103 14.79 -12.07 5.83
CA ALA A 103 16.14 -12.43 6.27
C ALA A 103 16.12 -13.64 7.24
N PHE A 104 15.12 -13.70 8.12
CA PHE A 104 14.90 -14.88 8.96
C PHE A 104 14.56 -16.12 8.11
N CYS A 105 13.65 -16.01 7.14
CA CYS A 105 13.32 -17.10 6.21
C CYS A 105 14.55 -17.57 5.42
N THR A 106 15.38 -16.64 4.97
CA THR A 106 16.66 -16.95 4.31
C THR A 106 17.58 -17.77 5.22
N GLU A 107 17.68 -17.43 6.51
CA GLU A 107 18.46 -18.17 7.50
C GLU A 107 17.88 -19.58 7.72
N VAL A 108 16.55 -19.70 7.83
CA VAL A 108 15.87 -21.00 7.96
C VAL A 108 16.18 -21.90 6.76
N VAL A 109 16.03 -21.37 5.55
CA VAL A 109 16.32 -22.07 4.29
C VAL A 109 17.79 -22.49 4.22
N ARG A 110 18.73 -21.57 4.48
CA ARG A 110 20.17 -21.88 4.43
C ARG A 110 20.62 -22.90 5.48
N ARG A 111 19.99 -22.95 6.65
CA ARG A 111 20.33 -23.94 7.69
C ARG A 111 19.76 -25.32 7.39
N ASN A 112 18.63 -25.37 6.68
CA ASN A 112 17.85 -26.59 6.48
C ASN A 112 17.65 -26.92 5.00
N PHE A 113 18.56 -26.46 4.13
CA PHE A 113 18.48 -26.63 2.69
C PHE A 113 18.42 -28.09 2.25
N HIS A 114 18.79 -29.05 3.10
CA HIS A 114 18.73 -30.48 2.81
C HIS A 114 17.32 -31.08 2.91
N ILE A 115 16.36 -30.34 3.48
CA ILE A 115 14.94 -30.73 3.60
C ILE A 115 14.20 -30.47 2.29
N ILE A 116 14.66 -29.47 1.54
CA ILE A 116 14.05 -29.00 0.30
C ILE A 116 15.06 -29.15 -0.84
N ASP A 117 14.62 -29.23 -2.08
CA ASP A 117 15.52 -29.45 -3.22
C ASP A 117 16.15 -28.13 -3.71
N ILE A 118 17.00 -27.52 -2.87
CA ILE A 118 17.65 -26.23 -3.15
C ILE A 118 19.17 -26.29 -2.95
N ASP A 119 19.91 -25.67 -3.86
CA ASP A 119 21.36 -25.48 -3.69
C ASP A 119 21.63 -24.46 -2.57
N PRO A 120 22.47 -24.76 -1.57
CA PRO A 120 22.78 -23.82 -0.47
C PRO A 120 23.42 -22.50 -0.93
N ASN A 121 23.97 -22.43 -2.15
CA ASN A 121 24.56 -21.24 -2.75
C ASN A 121 23.57 -20.44 -3.61
N PHE A 122 22.26 -20.65 -3.43
CA PHE A 122 21.23 -19.89 -4.12
C PHE A 122 21.44 -18.37 -3.96
N ARG A 123 21.10 -17.62 -5.02
CA ARG A 123 21.06 -16.16 -5.01
C ARG A 123 19.61 -15.68 -5.05
N VAL A 124 19.31 -14.66 -4.26
CA VAL A 124 18.03 -13.96 -4.35
C VAL A 124 18.04 -13.09 -5.62
N CYS A 125 17.10 -13.33 -6.53
CA CYS A 125 16.96 -12.51 -7.74
C CYS A 125 16.33 -11.14 -7.38
N ASP A 126 16.69 -10.12 -8.16
CA ASP A 126 16.00 -8.83 -8.07
C ASP A 126 14.68 -8.85 -8.85
N GLN A 127 13.90 -7.78 -8.70
CA GLN A 127 12.57 -7.70 -9.32
C GLN A 127 12.64 -7.73 -10.85
N THR A 128 13.64 -7.09 -11.47
CA THR A 128 13.78 -7.05 -12.93
C THR A 128 14.14 -8.42 -13.48
N GLU A 129 15.08 -9.11 -12.85
CA GLU A 129 15.44 -10.49 -13.20
C GLU A 129 14.24 -11.44 -13.03
N ALA A 130 13.51 -11.33 -11.92
CA ALA A 130 12.30 -12.13 -11.70
C ALA A 130 11.25 -11.88 -12.79
N ASP A 131 11.01 -10.62 -13.19
CA ASP A 131 10.02 -10.28 -14.20
C ASP A 131 10.43 -10.74 -15.61
N LEU A 132 11.72 -10.70 -15.95
CA LEU A 132 12.24 -11.29 -17.19
C LEU A 132 11.99 -12.81 -17.25
N LEU A 133 12.27 -13.52 -16.15
CA LEU A 133 12.03 -14.96 -16.07
C LEU A 133 10.54 -15.32 -16.17
N LYS A 134 9.66 -14.54 -15.53
CA LYS A 134 8.20 -14.72 -15.64
C LYS A 134 7.73 -14.52 -17.07
N ASN A 135 8.20 -13.48 -17.76
CA ASN A 135 7.82 -13.22 -19.15
C ASN A 135 8.26 -14.35 -20.07
N GLN A 136 9.50 -14.83 -19.93
CA GLN A 136 9.98 -15.99 -20.67
C GLN A 136 9.08 -17.21 -20.47
N VAL A 137 8.78 -17.55 -19.21
CA VAL A 137 7.92 -18.70 -18.88
C VAL A 137 6.50 -18.52 -19.41
N MET A 138 5.98 -17.29 -19.38
CA MET A 138 4.65 -16.96 -19.90
C MET A 138 4.56 -17.19 -21.40
N GLU A 139 5.54 -16.68 -22.16
CA GLU A 139 5.62 -16.87 -23.61
C GLU A 139 5.66 -18.37 -23.95
N GLU A 140 6.56 -19.13 -23.32
CA GLU A 140 6.67 -20.58 -23.52
C GLU A 140 5.40 -21.35 -23.10
N LEU A 141 4.70 -20.89 -22.07
CA LEU A 141 3.45 -21.49 -21.59
C LEU A 141 2.33 -21.28 -22.61
N LEU A 142 2.11 -20.04 -23.03
CA LEU A 142 1.04 -19.70 -23.96
C LEU A 142 1.27 -20.36 -25.31
N GLU A 143 2.50 -20.33 -25.84
CA GLU A 143 2.85 -21.01 -27.09
C GLU A 143 2.49 -22.51 -27.04
N ALA A 144 2.85 -23.20 -25.95
CA ALA A 144 2.53 -24.62 -25.77
C ALA A 144 1.02 -24.89 -25.66
N GLU A 145 0.23 -23.97 -25.10
CA GLU A 145 -1.23 -24.12 -25.01
C GLU A 145 -1.94 -23.78 -26.33
N TYR A 146 -1.41 -22.82 -27.10
CA TYR A 146 -1.86 -22.56 -28.47
C TYR A 146 -1.61 -23.76 -29.40
N GLU A 147 -0.46 -24.43 -29.27
CA GLU A 147 -0.19 -25.66 -30.02
C GLU A 147 -1.18 -26.78 -29.70
N LYS A 148 -1.58 -26.91 -28.43
CA LYS A 148 -2.59 -27.90 -28.00
C LYS A 148 -3.98 -27.55 -28.51
N GLY A 149 -4.31 -26.26 -28.62
CA GLY A 149 -5.57 -25.77 -29.19
C GLY A 149 -6.82 -26.26 -28.46
N THR A 150 -6.77 -26.43 -27.14
CA THR A 150 -7.93 -26.92 -26.38
C THR A 150 -9.07 -25.90 -26.37
N GLU A 151 -10.32 -26.37 -26.48
CA GLU A 151 -11.50 -25.50 -26.56
C GLU A 151 -11.61 -24.57 -25.35
N THR A 152 -11.37 -25.07 -24.14
CA THR A 152 -11.43 -24.28 -22.90
C THR A 152 -10.35 -23.20 -22.82
N PHE A 153 -9.16 -23.47 -23.37
CA PHE A 153 -8.10 -22.46 -23.47
C PHE A 153 -8.45 -21.36 -24.47
N LEU A 154 -8.93 -21.73 -25.66
CA LEU A 154 -9.35 -20.76 -26.67
C LEU A 154 -10.51 -19.88 -26.17
N GLN A 155 -11.47 -20.46 -25.44
CA GLN A 155 -12.52 -19.70 -24.76
C GLN A 155 -11.95 -18.72 -23.74
N LEU A 156 -10.94 -19.11 -22.96
CA LEU A 156 -10.29 -18.21 -22.00
C LEU A 156 -9.57 -17.03 -22.70
N VAL A 157 -8.90 -17.30 -23.83
CA VAL A 157 -8.28 -16.28 -24.68
C VAL A 157 -9.35 -15.33 -25.24
N GLU A 158 -10.49 -15.84 -25.70
CA GLU A 158 -11.61 -15.00 -26.17
C GLU A 158 -12.23 -14.16 -25.05
N MET A 159 -12.28 -14.70 -23.82
CA MET A 159 -12.85 -14.02 -22.66
C MET A 159 -11.97 -12.90 -22.11
N PHE A 160 -10.66 -13.11 -22.05
CA PHE A 160 -9.72 -12.21 -21.34
C PHE A 160 -8.67 -11.56 -22.25
N GLY A 161 -8.49 -12.05 -23.47
CA GLY A 161 -7.62 -11.44 -24.47
C GLY A 161 -8.22 -10.16 -25.06
N SER A 162 -7.41 -9.45 -25.83
CA SER A 162 -7.88 -8.32 -26.63
C SER A 162 -8.23 -8.78 -28.05
N SER A 163 -8.85 -7.90 -28.84
CA SER A 163 -9.11 -8.20 -30.27
C SER A 163 -7.84 -8.37 -31.12
N ARG A 164 -6.66 -8.08 -30.57
CA ARG A 164 -5.38 -8.02 -31.32
C ARG A 164 -4.25 -8.85 -30.70
N ASP A 165 -4.33 -9.17 -29.41
CA ASP A 165 -3.28 -9.85 -28.64
C ASP A 165 -3.87 -10.56 -27.40
N ASP A 166 -3.03 -11.37 -26.75
CA ASP A 166 -3.29 -12.15 -25.55
C ASP A 166 -2.65 -11.54 -24.29
N THR A 167 -2.08 -10.34 -24.39
CA THR A 167 -1.34 -9.69 -23.30
C THR A 167 -2.21 -9.52 -22.04
N ALA A 168 -3.50 -9.24 -22.20
CA ALA A 168 -4.42 -9.12 -21.08
C ALA A 168 -4.65 -10.45 -20.32
N LEU A 169 -4.58 -11.60 -21.00
CA LEU A 169 -4.62 -12.92 -20.36
C LEU A 169 -3.29 -13.21 -19.63
N ALA A 170 -2.15 -12.92 -20.27
CA ALA A 170 -0.84 -13.04 -19.63
C ALA A 170 -0.76 -12.20 -18.34
N ASP A 171 -1.20 -10.95 -18.40
CA ASP A 171 -1.28 -10.05 -17.24
C ASP A 171 -2.21 -10.59 -16.15
N LEU A 172 -3.33 -11.22 -16.53
CA LEU A 172 -4.24 -11.84 -15.57
C LEU A 172 -3.56 -12.98 -14.83
N ILE A 173 -2.84 -13.87 -15.55
CA ILE A 173 -2.11 -14.98 -14.96
C ILE A 173 -1.02 -14.45 -14.00
N LEU A 174 -0.23 -13.46 -14.43
CA LEU A 174 0.79 -12.85 -13.54
C LEU A 174 0.17 -12.18 -12.30
N LYS A 175 -1.00 -11.57 -12.42
CA LYS A 175 -1.72 -10.97 -11.28
C LYS A 175 -2.23 -12.04 -10.31
N VAL A 176 -2.82 -13.11 -10.82
CA VAL A 176 -3.32 -14.22 -10.00
C VAL A 176 -2.14 -14.93 -9.32
N PHE A 177 -1.07 -15.23 -10.06
CA PHE A 177 0.20 -15.72 -9.51
C PHE A 177 0.71 -14.81 -8.39
N GLY A 178 0.82 -13.50 -8.63
CA GLY A 178 1.27 -12.55 -7.62
C GLY A 178 0.42 -12.57 -6.35
N PHE A 179 -0.92 -12.63 -6.49
CA PHE A 179 -1.84 -12.65 -5.36
C PHE A 179 -1.78 -13.96 -4.57
N MET A 180 -1.77 -15.11 -5.25
CA MET A 180 -1.77 -16.42 -4.57
C MET A 180 -0.50 -16.65 -3.75
N GLN A 181 0.61 -15.99 -4.07
CA GLN A 181 1.85 -16.07 -3.28
C GLN A 181 1.69 -15.55 -1.85
N SER A 182 0.69 -14.73 -1.53
CA SER A 182 0.42 -14.31 -0.14
C SER A 182 -0.37 -15.34 0.68
N GLN A 183 -0.70 -16.48 0.10
CA GLN A 183 -1.43 -17.56 0.76
C GLN A 183 -0.44 -18.66 1.17
N PRO A 184 -0.50 -19.22 2.39
CA PRO A 184 0.45 -20.25 2.85
C PRO A 184 0.52 -21.48 1.94
N TYR A 185 -0.59 -21.81 1.28
CA TYR A 185 -0.68 -22.92 0.33
C TYR A 185 -1.30 -22.41 -0.97
N PRO A 186 -0.52 -21.79 -1.88
CA PRO A 186 -1.04 -21.05 -3.02
C PRO A 186 -1.95 -21.87 -3.94
N LEU A 187 -1.48 -23.02 -4.42
CA LEU A 187 -2.24 -23.86 -5.36
C LEU A 187 -3.50 -24.48 -4.73
N PRO A 188 -3.44 -25.10 -3.53
CA PRO A 188 -4.65 -25.57 -2.85
C PRO A 188 -5.68 -24.46 -2.60
N TRP A 189 -5.22 -23.25 -2.24
CA TRP A 189 -6.11 -22.11 -2.07
C TRP A 189 -6.77 -21.71 -3.38
N LEU A 190 -5.99 -21.58 -4.47
CA LEU A 190 -6.51 -21.21 -5.78
C LEU A 190 -7.51 -22.25 -6.28
N LYS A 191 -7.22 -23.55 -6.09
CA LYS A 191 -8.13 -24.63 -6.44
C LYS A 191 -9.47 -24.51 -5.73
N ALA A 192 -9.46 -24.26 -4.42
CA ALA A 192 -10.68 -24.03 -3.66
C ALA A 192 -11.48 -22.82 -4.19
N LYS A 193 -10.79 -21.74 -4.59
CA LYS A 193 -11.43 -20.55 -5.19
C LYS A 193 -11.97 -20.76 -6.60
N THR A 194 -11.34 -21.63 -7.37
CA THR A 194 -11.91 -22.10 -8.64
C THR A 194 -13.17 -22.94 -8.40
N ASP A 195 -13.16 -23.79 -7.38
CA ASP A 195 -14.29 -24.66 -7.04
C ASP A 195 -15.49 -23.87 -6.46
N ASP A 196 -15.25 -22.68 -5.89
CA ASP A 196 -16.32 -21.77 -5.47
C ASP A 196 -17.28 -21.41 -6.64
N PHE A 197 -16.88 -21.51 -7.91
CA PHE A 197 -17.78 -21.26 -9.06
C PHE A 197 -18.80 -22.37 -9.32
N GLN A 198 -18.57 -23.57 -8.77
CA GLN A 198 -19.50 -24.68 -8.90
C GLN A 198 -20.45 -24.68 -7.70
N MET A 199 -21.58 -23.99 -7.81
CA MET A 199 -22.49 -23.78 -6.68
C MET A 199 -23.96 -23.94 -7.06
N ASP A 200 -24.74 -24.52 -6.14
CA ASP A 200 -26.20 -24.46 -6.18
C ASP A 200 -26.74 -23.28 -5.34
N ALA A 201 -28.08 -23.17 -5.25
CA ALA A 201 -28.70 -22.09 -4.47
C ALA A 201 -28.37 -22.18 -2.97
N THR A 202 -28.25 -23.38 -2.41
CA THR A 202 -27.91 -23.60 -1.00
C THR A 202 -26.48 -23.15 -0.73
N ASP A 203 -25.55 -23.56 -1.60
CA ASP A 203 -24.15 -23.17 -1.53
C ASP A 203 -24.01 -21.66 -1.63
N PHE A 204 -24.72 -21.03 -2.58
CA PHE A 204 -24.72 -19.57 -2.76
C PHE A 204 -25.10 -18.83 -1.48
N TYR A 205 -26.19 -19.19 -0.80
CA TYR A 205 -26.62 -18.53 0.45
C TYR A 205 -25.62 -18.72 1.60
N SER A 206 -24.81 -19.78 1.58
CA SER A 206 -23.75 -20.01 2.57
C SER A 206 -22.42 -19.32 2.23
N SER A 207 -22.24 -18.96 0.94
CA SER A 207 -21.00 -18.42 0.39
C SER A 207 -20.64 -17.03 0.92
N SER A 208 -19.36 -16.67 0.80
CA SER A 208 -18.89 -15.30 1.04
C SER A 208 -19.44 -14.30 0.02
N TRP A 209 -19.77 -14.75 -1.19
CA TRP A 209 -20.28 -13.88 -2.26
C TRP A 209 -21.68 -13.35 -1.92
N TYR A 210 -22.58 -14.21 -1.43
CA TYR A 210 -23.90 -13.77 -0.99
C TYR A 210 -23.81 -12.79 0.17
N LYS A 211 -22.96 -13.06 1.17
CA LYS A 211 -22.77 -12.16 2.33
C LYS A 211 -22.33 -10.76 1.87
N ALA A 212 -21.26 -10.70 1.06
CA ALA A 212 -20.75 -9.44 0.53
C ALA A 212 -21.79 -8.70 -0.35
N TRP A 213 -22.51 -9.43 -1.20
CA TRP A 213 -23.59 -8.84 -2.02
C TRP A 213 -24.74 -8.30 -1.18
N ALA A 214 -25.21 -9.06 -0.19
CA ALA A 214 -26.30 -8.63 0.67
C ALA A 214 -25.89 -7.41 1.52
N GLU A 215 -24.67 -7.38 2.04
CA GLU A 215 -24.12 -6.23 2.77
C GLU A 215 -24.03 -4.99 1.88
N GLN A 216 -23.49 -5.12 0.67
CA GLN A 216 -23.39 -4.03 -0.30
C GLN A 216 -24.78 -3.47 -0.68
N ILE A 217 -25.74 -4.34 -0.98
CA ILE A 217 -27.11 -3.93 -1.30
C ILE A 217 -27.72 -3.20 -0.11
N ASN A 218 -27.56 -3.73 1.11
CA ASN A 218 -28.10 -3.10 2.30
C ASN A 218 -27.47 -1.71 2.53
N MET A 219 -26.17 -1.56 2.31
CA MET A 219 -25.46 -0.28 2.39
C MET A 219 -26.00 0.74 1.37
N GLU A 220 -26.22 0.33 0.12
CA GLU A 220 -26.81 1.19 -0.93
C GLU A 220 -28.24 1.61 -0.55
N LEU A 221 -29.06 0.67 -0.05
CA LEU A 221 -30.41 0.97 0.44
C LEU A 221 -30.41 1.94 1.64
N ASP A 222 -29.49 1.76 2.58
CA ASP A 222 -29.33 2.65 3.73
C ASP A 222 -28.87 4.05 3.30
N GLY A 223 -28.02 4.15 2.27
CA GLY A 223 -27.64 5.42 1.65
C GLY A 223 -28.84 6.15 1.03
N ALA A 224 -29.67 5.44 0.25
CA ALA A 224 -30.90 6.02 -0.31
C ALA A 224 -31.87 6.49 0.78
N ARG A 225 -32.03 5.68 1.83
CA ARG A 225 -32.86 6.01 2.99
C ARG A 225 -32.34 7.26 3.72
N ALA A 226 -31.04 7.35 3.96
CA ALA A 226 -30.41 8.48 4.65
C ALA A 226 -30.65 9.81 3.90
N LEU A 227 -30.47 9.80 2.57
CA LEU A 227 -30.75 10.96 1.71
C LEU A 227 -32.21 11.41 1.80
N TRP A 228 -33.17 10.47 1.84
CA TRP A 228 -34.60 10.79 1.93
C TRP A 228 -35.02 11.21 3.33
N VAL A 229 -34.40 10.68 4.39
CA VAL A 229 -34.57 11.17 5.76
C VAL A 229 -34.04 12.60 5.89
N GLU A 230 -32.88 12.91 5.30
CA GLU A 230 -32.35 14.28 5.26
C GLU A 230 -33.27 15.21 4.47
N ALA A 231 -33.76 14.77 3.30
CA ALA A 231 -34.71 15.52 2.50
C ALA A 231 -35.99 15.85 3.28
N LEU A 232 -36.50 14.89 4.07
CA LEU A 232 -37.69 15.06 4.91
C LEU A 232 -37.50 16.16 5.96
N LYS A 233 -36.33 16.23 6.61
CA LYS A 233 -36.02 17.31 7.57
C LYS A 233 -36.16 18.69 6.93
N PHE A 234 -35.67 18.87 5.70
CA PHE A 234 -35.80 20.14 4.99
C PHE A 234 -37.24 20.48 4.55
N THR A 235 -38.15 19.50 4.49
CA THR A 235 -39.57 19.78 4.24
C THR A 235 -40.29 20.37 5.46
N GLU A 236 -39.80 20.10 6.67
CA GLU A 236 -40.43 20.51 7.94
C GLU A 236 -39.94 21.89 8.45
N VAL A 237 -38.88 22.44 7.85
CA VAL A 237 -38.33 23.76 8.18
C VAL A 237 -39.23 24.87 7.63
N PRO A 238 -39.35 26.04 8.29
CA PRO A 238 -40.06 27.20 7.73
C PRO A 238 -39.60 27.53 6.30
N GLY A 239 -40.54 27.63 5.35
CA GLY A 239 -40.25 27.83 3.92
C GLY A 239 -40.00 26.54 3.11
N GLY A 240 -40.01 25.37 3.76
CA GLY A 240 -39.81 24.06 3.14
C GLY A 240 -41.02 23.53 2.35
N PRO A 241 -40.81 22.66 1.35
CA PRO A 241 -41.89 22.09 0.53
C PRO A 241 -42.62 20.93 1.23
N VAL A 242 -43.46 21.23 2.24
CA VAL A 242 -44.24 20.23 3.01
C VAL A 242 -45.05 19.28 2.11
N MET A 243 -45.53 19.76 0.96
CA MET A 243 -46.28 18.92 0.02
C MET A 243 -45.48 17.75 -0.58
N TYR A 244 -44.15 17.74 -0.44
CA TYR A 244 -43.29 16.63 -0.90
C TYR A 244 -43.20 15.48 0.12
N GLU A 245 -43.62 15.72 1.36
CA GLU A 245 -43.55 14.76 2.48
C GLU A 245 -44.20 13.41 2.15
N SER A 246 -45.39 13.42 1.53
CA SER A 246 -46.11 12.20 1.18
C SER A 246 -45.34 11.31 0.20
N ALA A 247 -44.69 11.92 -0.80
CA ALA A 247 -43.87 11.20 -1.78
C ALA A 247 -42.58 10.65 -1.14
N LEU A 248 -41.93 11.42 -0.26
CA LEU A 248 -40.74 10.98 0.48
C LEU A 248 -41.05 9.83 1.45
N LYS A 249 -42.18 9.89 2.17
CA LYS A 249 -42.62 8.80 3.04
C LYS A 249 -42.91 7.51 2.27
N GLN A 250 -43.46 7.62 1.06
CA GLN A 250 -43.62 6.46 0.18
C GLN A 250 -42.28 5.91 -0.30
N ASP A 251 -41.32 6.78 -0.64
CA ASP A 251 -39.97 6.38 -1.01
C ASP A 251 -39.26 5.64 0.17
N LEU A 252 -39.39 6.13 1.40
CA LEU A 252 -38.87 5.44 2.60
C LEU A 252 -39.51 4.05 2.79
N ALA A 253 -40.84 3.95 2.65
CA ALA A 253 -41.53 2.66 2.74
C ALA A 253 -41.10 1.67 1.65
N LEU A 254 -40.75 2.16 0.44
CA LEU A 254 -40.18 1.33 -0.62
C LEU A 254 -38.84 0.72 -0.19
N VAL A 255 -37.94 1.49 0.43
CA VAL A 255 -36.67 0.96 0.94
C VAL A 255 -36.92 -0.09 2.02
N ASP A 256 -37.80 0.19 2.98
CA ASP A 256 -38.07 -0.74 4.09
C ASP A 256 -38.62 -2.08 3.56
N ASN A 257 -39.46 -2.05 2.51
CA ASN A 257 -39.94 -3.25 1.84
C ASN A 257 -38.82 -4.02 1.12
N LEU A 258 -37.93 -3.31 0.41
CA LEU A 258 -36.78 -3.92 -0.26
C LEU A 258 -35.81 -4.57 0.74
N LYS A 259 -35.53 -3.92 1.87
CA LYS A 259 -34.71 -4.49 2.95
C LYS A 259 -35.35 -5.75 3.53
N LYS A 260 -36.67 -5.75 3.71
CA LYS A 260 -37.42 -6.94 4.15
C LYS A 260 -37.34 -8.07 3.13
N ALA A 261 -37.49 -7.78 1.84
CA ALA A 261 -37.34 -8.75 0.77
C ALA A 261 -35.94 -9.38 0.76
N LEU A 262 -34.89 -8.56 0.93
CA LEU A 262 -33.52 -9.05 1.03
C LEU A 262 -33.31 -9.98 2.22
N THR A 263 -33.94 -9.68 3.37
CA THR A 263 -33.89 -10.55 4.56
C THR A 263 -34.59 -11.90 4.33
N GLN A 264 -35.61 -11.93 3.46
CA GLN A 264 -36.31 -13.17 3.07
C GLN A 264 -35.51 -14.00 2.05
N GLY A 265 -34.55 -13.37 1.35
CA GLY A 265 -33.62 -14.02 0.43
C GLY A 265 -33.43 -13.21 -0.86
N MET A 266 -32.30 -13.44 -1.53
CA MET A 266 -31.95 -12.72 -2.77
C MET A 266 -33.01 -12.90 -3.87
N ALA A 267 -33.60 -14.09 -3.98
CA ALA A 267 -34.63 -14.35 -4.99
C ALA A 267 -35.86 -13.43 -4.83
N GLU A 268 -36.30 -13.19 -3.60
CA GLU A 268 -37.44 -12.31 -3.31
C GLU A 268 -37.08 -10.85 -3.61
N PHE A 269 -35.87 -10.42 -3.21
CA PHE A 269 -35.37 -9.08 -3.51
C PHE A 269 -35.31 -8.78 -5.01
N LEU A 270 -34.72 -9.69 -5.80
CA LEU A 270 -34.61 -9.55 -7.26
C LEU A 270 -35.97 -9.56 -7.96
N THR A 271 -36.98 -10.18 -7.37
CA THR A 271 -38.36 -10.17 -7.90
C THR A 271 -39.04 -8.82 -7.67
N GLN A 272 -38.78 -8.17 -6.53
CA GLN A 272 -39.41 -6.89 -6.17
C GLN A 272 -38.72 -5.66 -6.77
N LEU A 273 -37.39 -5.71 -6.94
CA LEU A 273 -36.58 -4.56 -7.36
C LEU A 273 -37.02 -3.93 -8.70
N PRO A 274 -37.31 -4.70 -9.78
CA PRO A 274 -37.77 -4.13 -11.05
C PRO A 274 -39.15 -3.44 -10.97
N GLY A 275 -39.95 -3.79 -9.95
CA GLY A 275 -41.30 -3.26 -9.75
C GLY A 275 -41.36 -1.90 -9.06
N VAL A 276 -40.21 -1.36 -8.61
CA VAL A 276 -40.16 -0.13 -7.81
C VAL A 276 -40.58 1.09 -8.64
N LYS A 277 -41.60 1.81 -8.17
CA LYS A 277 -42.12 3.02 -8.79
C LYS A 277 -42.20 4.16 -7.77
N HIS A 278 -41.54 5.27 -8.08
CA HIS A 278 -41.56 6.46 -7.23
C HIS A 278 -42.78 7.34 -7.50
N ALA A 279 -43.40 7.84 -6.44
CA ALA A 279 -44.50 8.79 -6.56
C ALA A 279 -44.06 10.13 -7.19
N SER A 280 -44.95 10.75 -7.97
CA SER A 280 -44.76 12.11 -8.48
C SER A 280 -44.76 13.14 -7.34
N LEU A 281 -43.90 14.16 -7.42
CA LEU A 281 -43.99 15.29 -6.49
C LEU A 281 -45.25 16.11 -6.75
N ALA A 282 -45.90 16.58 -5.68
CA ALA A 282 -46.97 17.55 -5.78
C ALA A 282 -46.47 18.90 -6.36
N ARG A 283 -47.38 19.76 -6.82
CA ARG A 283 -46.99 21.10 -7.30
C ARG A 283 -46.61 21.98 -6.11
N ALA A 284 -45.44 22.62 -6.19
CA ALA A 284 -44.99 23.57 -5.15
C ALA A 284 -45.89 24.83 -5.14
N SER A 285 -46.22 25.33 -3.95
CA SER A 285 -46.89 26.63 -3.77
C SER A 285 -45.89 27.78 -3.95
N ALA A 286 -46.40 29.00 -4.13
CA ALA A 286 -45.57 30.20 -4.30
C ALA A 286 -44.81 30.61 -3.01
N GLU A 287 -45.19 30.04 -1.87
CA GLU A 287 -44.63 30.34 -0.54
C GLU A 287 -43.40 29.50 -0.18
N VAL A 288 -43.02 28.55 -1.05
CA VAL A 288 -41.86 27.67 -0.84
C VAL A 288 -40.57 28.38 -1.29
N ASP A 289 -39.53 28.31 -0.46
CA ASP A 289 -38.19 28.78 -0.80
C ASP A 289 -37.60 27.95 -1.98
N PRO A 290 -37.21 28.61 -3.10
CA PRO A 290 -36.56 27.93 -4.23
C PRO A 290 -35.32 27.11 -3.86
N ALA A 291 -34.49 27.58 -2.93
CA ALA A 291 -33.26 26.91 -2.52
C ALA A 291 -33.55 25.63 -1.73
N LEU A 292 -34.50 25.67 -0.79
CA LEU A 292 -34.94 24.48 -0.05
C LEU A 292 -35.63 23.47 -0.98
N LYS A 293 -36.44 23.95 -1.92
CA LYS A 293 -37.06 23.10 -2.94
C LYS A 293 -36.00 22.36 -3.77
N GLU A 294 -35.00 23.08 -4.28
CA GLU A 294 -33.91 22.49 -5.06
C GLU A 294 -33.11 21.49 -4.23
N ARG A 295 -32.79 21.84 -2.97
CA ARG A 295 -32.08 20.94 -2.05
C ARG A 295 -32.83 19.63 -1.82
N VAL A 296 -34.13 19.68 -1.51
CA VAL A 296 -34.98 18.49 -1.33
C VAL A 296 -35.06 17.67 -2.62
N GLN A 297 -35.22 18.31 -3.78
CA GLN A 297 -35.26 17.64 -5.07
C GLN A 297 -33.93 16.94 -5.40
N SER A 298 -32.80 17.61 -5.13
CA SER A 298 -31.46 17.06 -5.32
C SER A 298 -31.25 15.81 -4.46
N LEU A 299 -31.54 15.89 -3.16
CA LEU A 299 -31.43 14.74 -2.24
C LEU A 299 -32.36 13.59 -2.66
N ARG A 300 -33.61 13.90 -3.03
CA ARG A 300 -34.55 12.88 -3.50
C ARG A 300 -34.04 12.18 -4.77
N ASN A 301 -33.57 12.95 -5.74
CA ASN A 301 -33.06 12.43 -7.01
C ASN A 301 -31.78 11.60 -6.81
N ALA A 302 -30.91 11.99 -5.88
CA ALA A 302 -29.74 11.20 -5.50
C ALA A 302 -30.15 9.81 -4.97
N GLY A 303 -31.12 9.74 -4.04
CA GLY A 303 -31.62 8.44 -3.55
C GLY A 303 -32.30 7.61 -4.64
N LYS A 304 -33.05 8.24 -5.55
CA LYS A 304 -33.66 7.54 -6.71
C LYS A 304 -32.60 6.98 -7.65
N LYS A 305 -31.50 7.71 -7.84
CA LYS A 305 -30.38 7.25 -8.67
C LYS A 305 -29.79 5.96 -8.11
N ILE A 306 -29.60 5.87 -6.79
CA ILE A 306 -29.12 4.64 -6.13
C ILE A 306 -30.04 3.44 -6.46
N ILE A 307 -31.35 3.58 -6.26
CA ILE A 307 -32.30 2.49 -6.56
C ILE A 307 -32.32 2.12 -8.04
N LYS A 308 -32.22 3.13 -8.93
CA LYS A 308 -32.14 2.92 -10.37
C LYS A 308 -30.87 2.15 -10.75
N ASP A 309 -29.73 2.54 -10.18
CA ASP A 309 -28.44 1.92 -10.45
C ASP A 309 -28.43 0.46 -9.94
N LEU A 310 -29.01 0.19 -8.76
CA LEU A 310 -29.27 -1.17 -8.27
C LEU A 310 -30.08 -1.99 -9.28
N ASN A 311 -31.22 -1.46 -9.74
CA ASN A 311 -32.08 -2.16 -10.69
C ASN A 311 -31.40 -2.40 -12.06
N GLN A 312 -30.50 -1.50 -12.49
CA GLN A 312 -29.71 -1.70 -13.71
C GLN A 312 -28.66 -2.79 -13.55
N LYS A 313 -27.99 -2.84 -12.39
CA LYS A 313 -26.99 -3.86 -12.07
C LYS A 313 -27.63 -5.24 -11.81
N LEU A 314 -28.81 -5.26 -11.21
CA LEU A 314 -29.48 -6.46 -10.70
C LEU A 314 -30.78 -6.76 -11.47
N ASN A 315 -30.66 -7.04 -12.77
CA ASN A 315 -31.80 -7.16 -13.69
C ASN A 315 -32.15 -8.61 -14.11
N ARG A 316 -31.53 -9.61 -13.48
CA ARG A 316 -31.74 -11.05 -13.75
C ARG A 316 -32.27 -11.79 -12.52
N SER A 317 -32.83 -12.97 -12.73
CA SER A 317 -33.24 -13.86 -11.63
C SER A 317 -32.04 -14.54 -10.98
N LEU A 318 -32.21 -15.05 -9.75
CA LEU A 318 -31.16 -15.81 -9.06
C LEU A 318 -30.69 -17.02 -9.87
N ASP A 319 -31.63 -17.79 -10.45
CA ASP A 319 -31.30 -18.97 -11.26
C ASP A 319 -30.44 -18.62 -12.49
N GLN A 320 -30.67 -17.45 -13.09
CA GLN A 320 -29.86 -16.98 -14.21
C GLN A 320 -28.44 -16.63 -13.77
N TYR A 321 -28.27 -15.93 -12.64
CA TYR A 321 -26.94 -15.65 -12.10
C TYR A 321 -26.19 -16.93 -11.73
N LEU A 322 -26.85 -17.89 -11.10
CA LEU A 322 -26.23 -19.18 -10.77
C LEU A 322 -25.84 -19.95 -12.04
N ALA A 323 -26.68 -19.94 -13.07
CA ALA A 323 -26.35 -20.55 -14.35
C ALA A 323 -25.13 -19.88 -15.01
N ASP A 324 -25.05 -18.55 -14.99
CA ASP A 324 -23.91 -17.79 -15.52
C ASP A 324 -22.62 -18.13 -14.74
N ILE A 325 -22.68 -18.16 -13.40
CA ILE A 325 -21.54 -18.51 -12.53
C ILE A 325 -21.04 -19.92 -12.84
N ASN A 326 -21.94 -20.91 -12.89
CA ASN A 326 -21.56 -22.29 -13.19
C ASN A 326 -21.04 -22.46 -14.62
N ALA A 327 -21.51 -21.65 -15.58
CA ALA A 327 -21.00 -21.66 -16.95
C ALA A 327 -19.56 -21.17 -17.06
N LEU A 328 -19.09 -20.34 -16.12
CA LEU A 328 -17.70 -19.89 -16.06
C LEU A 328 -16.73 -20.94 -15.48
N TYR A 329 -17.25 -21.92 -14.75
CA TYR A 329 -16.43 -22.90 -14.02
C TYR A 329 -15.41 -23.65 -14.90
N PRO A 330 -15.73 -24.16 -16.11
CA PRO A 330 -14.74 -24.80 -16.98
C PRO A 330 -13.59 -23.87 -17.38
N SER A 331 -13.88 -22.59 -17.64
CA SER A 331 -12.85 -21.59 -17.96
C SER A 331 -11.98 -21.28 -16.73
N MET A 332 -12.58 -21.20 -15.54
CA MET A 332 -11.82 -21.01 -14.29
C MET A 332 -10.94 -22.23 -13.95
N GLN A 333 -11.39 -23.45 -14.27
CA GLN A 333 -10.56 -24.65 -14.18
C GLN A 333 -9.40 -24.64 -15.17
N CYS A 334 -9.62 -24.12 -16.38
CA CYS A 334 -8.55 -23.91 -17.35
C CYS A 334 -7.51 -22.93 -16.81
N LEU A 335 -7.95 -21.77 -16.28
CA LEU A 335 -7.07 -20.78 -15.65
C LEU A 335 -6.26 -21.39 -14.49
N TYR A 336 -6.89 -22.17 -13.60
CA TYR A 336 -6.18 -22.89 -12.53
C TYR A 336 -5.06 -23.79 -13.06
N ARG A 337 -5.31 -24.56 -14.14
CA ARG A 337 -4.27 -25.39 -14.75
C ARG A 337 -3.13 -24.56 -15.35
N LEU A 338 -3.43 -23.42 -15.96
CA LEU A 338 -2.41 -22.51 -16.50
C LEU A 338 -1.53 -21.98 -15.36
N GLU A 339 -2.12 -21.61 -14.24
CA GLU A 339 -1.40 -21.17 -13.04
C GLU A 339 -0.53 -22.26 -12.43
N GLU A 340 -1.04 -23.49 -12.34
CA GLU A 340 -0.31 -24.65 -11.86
C GLU A 340 0.92 -24.93 -12.75
N GLU A 341 0.73 -24.91 -14.06
CA GLU A 341 1.80 -25.12 -15.03
C GLU A 341 2.80 -23.96 -15.06
N PHE A 342 2.33 -22.71 -15.00
CA PHE A 342 3.17 -21.51 -14.89
C PHE A 342 4.06 -21.59 -13.64
N THR A 343 3.46 -21.86 -12.48
CA THR A 343 4.17 -21.99 -11.19
C THR A 343 5.25 -23.07 -11.29
N ARG A 344 4.92 -24.22 -11.87
CA ARG A 344 5.86 -25.34 -12.04
C ARG A 344 7.03 -24.97 -12.95
N ARG A 345 6.78 -24.35 -14.10
CA ARG A 345 7.82 -23.94 -15.06
C ARG A 345 8.70 -22.83 -14.47
N TYR A 346 8.10 -21.83 -13.84
CA TYR A 346 8.83 -20.74 -13.19
C TYR A 346 9.72 -21.23 -12.05
N HIS A 347 9.22 -22.13 -11.21
CA HIS A 347 10.02 -22.79 -10.18
C HIS A 347 11.20 -23.58 -10.79
N SER A 348 10.95 -24.35 -11.85
CA SER A 348 12.01 -25.16 -12.50
C SER A 348 13.10 -24.27 -13.11
N LEU A 349 12.72 -23.21 -13.83
CA LEU A 349 13.66 -22.26 -14.45
C LEU A 349 14.51 -21.52 -13.39
N LYS A 350 13.92 -21.19 -12.24
CA LYS A 350 14.64 -20.61 -11.10
C LYS A 350 15.68 -21.58 -10.53
N LEU A 351 15.29 -22.85 -10.31
CA LEU A 351 16.21 -23.88 -9.82
C LEU A 351 17.40 -24.12 -10.77
N GLU A 352 17.15 -24.20 -12.08
CA GLU A 352 18.22 -24.36 -13.08
C GLU A 352 19.27 -23.22 -13.04
N LYS A 353 18.83 -22.02 -12.67
CA LYS A 353 19.69 -20.83 -12.54
C LYS A 353 20.22 -20.61 -11.12
N ASN A 354 19.90 -21.50 -10.16
CA ASN A 354 20.18 -21.33 -8.73
C ASN A 354 19.65 -20.01 -8.15
N LEU A 355 18.45 -19.62 -8.58
CA LEU A 355 17.77 -18.40 -8.15
C LEU A 355 16.60 -18.71 -7.23
N VAL A 356 16.31 -17.78 -6.33
CA VAL A 356 15.08 -17.72 -5.54
C VAL A 356 14.57 -16.29 -5.49
N ASP A 357 13.27 -16.10 -5.36
CA ASP A 357 12.69 -14.81 -5.03
C ASP A 357 12.30 -14.74 -3.54
N PHE A 358 11.83 -13.56 -3.09
CA PHE A 358 11.44 -13.37 -1.70
C PHE A 358 10.22 -14.22 -1.28
N ASN A 359 9.30 -14.51 -2.21
CA ASN A 359 8.15 -15.35 -1.92
C ASN A 359 8.57 -16.81 -1.76
N ASP A 360 9.50 -17.29 -2.60
CA ASP A 360 10.08 -18.63 -2.46
C ASP A 360 10.68 -18.81 -1.07
N LEU A 361 11.40 -17.82 -0.55
CA LEU A 361 12.01 -17.91 0.77
C LEU A 361 10.97 -18.10 1.87
N GLU A 362 9.84 -17.38 1.81
CA GLU A 362 8.74 -17.57 2.77
C GLU A 362 8.12 -18.97 2.64
N HIS A 363 7.83 -19.42 1.42
CA HIS A 363 7.22 -20.73 1.17
C HIS A 363 8.15 -21.90 1.50
N TYR A 364 9.43 -21.79 1.19
CA TYR A 364 10.44 -22.77 1.56
C TYR A 364 10.65 -22.82 3.07
N ALA A 365 10.69 -21.67 3.75
CA ALA A 365 10.73 -21.64 5.20
C ALA A 365 9.48 -22.31 5.81
N LEU A 366 8.29 -22.08 5.24
CA LEU A 366 7.06 -22.74 5.65
C LEU A 366 7.14 -24.27 5.49
N GLN A 367 7.61 -24.76 4.34
CA GLN A 367 7.81 -26.18 4.08
C GLN A 367 8.79 -26.83 5.06
N ILE A 368 9.91 -26.15 5.34
CA ILE A 368 10.91 -26.60 6.31
C ILE A 368 10.32 -26.64 7.72
N LEU A 369 9.56 -25.62 8.11
CA LEU A 369 8.97 -25.51 9.44
C LEU A 369 7.76 -26.45 9.63
N ALA A 370 7.19 -26.96 8.55
CA ALA A 370 6.18 -28.03 8.64
C ALA A 370 6.77 -29.32 9.24
N GLU A 371 8.09 -29.54 9.16
CA GLU A 371 8.77 -30.63 9.85
C GLU A 371 8.82 -30.39 11.37
N PRO A 372 8.10 -31.19 12.18
CA PRO A 372 7.90 -30.89 13.61
C PRO A 372 9.19 -30.80 14.42
N GLY A 373 10.23 -31.54 14.02
CA GLY A 373 11.54 -31.52 14.68
C GLY A 373 12.26 -30.17 14.50
N ILE A 374 12.15 -29.56 13.32
CA ILE A 374 12.79 -28.29 13.02
C ILE A 374 12.01 -27.14 13.67
N ALA A 375 10.68 -27.14 13.55
CA ALA A 375 9.84 -26.17 14.26
C ALA A 375 10.11 -26.20 15.77
N ARG A 376 10.20 -27.39 16.37
CA ARG A 376 10.53 -27.54 17.80
C ARG A 376 11.90 -26.97 18.15
N ALA A 377 12.91 -27.13 17.29
CA ALA A 377 14.23 -26.56 17.53
C ALA A 377 14.18 -25.01 17.60
N TYR A 378 13.41 -24.36 16.71
CA TYR A 378 13.20 -22.91 16.77
C TYR A 378 12.35 -22.49 17.97
N GLN A 379 11.30 -23.27 18.29
CA GLN A 379 10.53 -23.07 19.51
C GLN A 379 11.45 -23.13 20.73
N GLU A 380 12.34 -24.11 20.85
CA GLU A 380 13.30 -24.24 21.96
C GLU A 380 14.40 -23.15 21.96
N GLN A 381 14.81 -22.69 20.79
CA GLN A 381 15.78 -21.61 20.64
C GLN A 381 15.21 -20.27 21.14
N PHE A 382 14.01 -19.91 20.68
CA PHE A 382 13.43 -18.58 20.93
C PHE A 382 12.56 -18.58 22.18
N GLU A 383 13.06 -17.93 23.23
CA GLU A 383 12.28 -17.68 24.45
C GLU A 383 11.18 -16.65 24.22
N TYR A 384 11.42 -15.64 23.39
CA TYR A 384 10.43 -14.65 22.96
C TYR A 384 10.58 -14.28 21.48
N ILE A 385 9.45 -13.95 20.86
CA ILE A 385 9.36 -13.47 19.48
C ILE A 385 8.71 -12.08 19.51
N PHE A 386 9.38 -11.11 18.90
CA PHE A 386 8.93 -9.73 18.76
C PHE A 386 8.64 -9.43 17.31
N VAL A 387 7.47 -8.86 17.04
CA VAL A 387 7.08 -8.40 15.71
C VAL A 387 6.70 -6.93 15.80
N ASP A 388 7.52 -6.08 15.18
CA ASP A 388 7.21 -4.66 14.98
C ASP A 388 6.45 -4.48 13.67
N GLU A 389 5.63 -3.42 13.58
CA GLU A 389 4.73 -3.15 12.46
C GLU A 389 3.82 -4.33 12.11
N TYR A 390 3.27 -5.00 13.12
CA TYR A 390 2.48 -6.23 12.93
C TYR A 390 1.27 -6.05 11.99
N GLN A 391 0.73 -4.83 11.86
CA GLN A 391 -0.37 -4.53 10.93
C GLN A 391 -0.03 -4.79 9.44
N ASP A 392 1.26 -4.83 9.10
CA ASP A 392 1.75 -5.03 7.74
C ASP A 392 2.17 -6.49 7.45
N SER A 393 1.79 -7.42 8.34
CA SER A 393 2.04 -8.85 8.15
C SER A 393 1.08 -9.46 7.13
N ASN A 394 1.50 -10.53 6.46
CA ASN A 394 0.64 -11.35 5.61
C ASN A 394 0.34 -12.72 6.27
N LEU A 395 -0.53 -13.53 5.64
CA LEU A 395 -0.93 -14.84 6.17
C LEU A 395 0.20 -15.87 6.16
N VAL A 396 1.14 -15.80 5.21
CA VAL A 396 2.31 -16.68 5.15
C VAL A 396 3.21 -16.45 6.37
N GLN A 397 3.55 -15.19 6.64
CA GLN A 397 4.36 -14.76 7.78
C GLN A 397 3.69 -15.12 9.11
N GLU A 398 2.38 -14.89 9.24
CA GLU A 398 1.61 -15.32 10.40
C GLU A 398 1.69 -16.84 10.60
N THR A 399 1.64 -17.62 9.52
CA THR A 399 1.74 -19.08 9.60
C THR A 399 3.15 -19.52 10.02
N ILE A 400 4.20 -18.89 9.48
CA ILE A 400 5.60 -19.10 9.88
C ILE A 400 5.77 -18.82 11.38
N LEU A 401 5.28 -17.67 11.86
CA LEU A 401 5.31 -17.31 13.27
C LEU A 401 4.57 -18.33 14.14
N ASN A 402 3.43 -18.84 13.67
CA ASN A 402 2.66 -19.85 14.38
C ASN A 402 3.36 -21.22 14.47
N PHE A 403 4.23 -21.57 13.51
CA PHE A 403 5.08 -22.77 13.62
C PHE A 403 6.14 -22.64 14.71
N ILE A 404 6.75 -21.46 14.88
CA ILE A 404 7.90 -21.26 15.77
C ILE A 404 7.53 -20.69 17.14
N ARG A 405 6.31 -20.19 17.34
CA ARG A 405 5.87 -19.66 18.64
C ARG A 405 5.67 -20.76 19.68
N ARG A 406 5.83 -20.38 20.94
CA ARG A 406 5.39 -21.16 22.11
C ARG A 406 3.99 -20.68 22.52
N GLU A 407 3.47 -21.26 23.60
CA GLU A 407 2.15 -20.92 24.14
C GLU A 407 2.01 -19.44 24.54
N HIS A 408 3.08 -18.82 25.07
CA HIS A 408 3.01 -17.50 25.71
C HIS A 408 4.25 -16.61 25.47
N ASN A 409 4.75 -16.56 24.23
CA ASN A 409 6.01 -15.87 23.92
C ASN A 409 5.97 -14.87 22.76
N LEU A 410 4.80 -14.58 22.23
CA LEU A 410 4.65 -13.67 21.09
C LEU A 410 4.32 -12.25 21.55
N PHE A 411 5.17 -11.29 21.22
CA PHE A 411 4.94 -9.86 21.41
C PHE A 411 4.77 -9.19 20.04
N MET A 412 3.59 -8.60 19.81
CA MET A 412 3.26 -7.91 18.57
C MET A 412 2.95 -6.45 18.89
N VAL A 413 3.53 -5.53 18.13
CA VAL A 413 3.21 -4.11 18.24
C VAL A 413 2.89 -3.53 16.88
N GLY A 414 1.89 -2.66 16.83
CA GLY A 414 1.45 -2.06 15.58
C GLY A 414 0.25 -1.15 15.73
N ASP A 415 -0.24 -0.65 14.60
CA ASP A 415 -1.41 0.20 14.51
C ASP A 415 -2.12 0.01 13.16
N VAL A 416 -3.35 -0.50 13.18
CA VAL A 416 -4.15 -0.71 11.96
C VAL A 416 -4.37 0.60 11.20
N LYS A 417 -4.43 1.74 11.90
CA LYS A 417 -4.55 3.06 11.27
C LYS A 417 -3.35 3.43 10.40
N GLN A 418 -2.23 2.71 10.55
CA GLN A 418 -0.99 2.89 9.80
C GLN A 418 -0.75 1.78 8.76
N SER A 419 -1.68 0.83 8.60
CA SER A 419 -1.58 -0.21 7.56
C SER A 419 -1.72 0.41 6.17
N ILE A 420 -0.62 0.45 5.43
CA ILE A 420 -0.55 1.04 4.07
C ILE A 420 0.03 0.10 3.02
N TYR A 421 0.44 -1.13 3.40
CA TYR A 421 1.11 -2.09 2.53
C TYR A 421 0.20 -3.17 1.94
N ARG A 422 -1.13 -2.93 1.83
CA ARG A 422 -2.06 -3.86 1.17
C ARG A 422 -1.67 -4.21 -0.27
N PHE A 423 -1.02 -3.29 -0.99
CA PHE A 423 -0.50 -3.54 -2.34
C PHE A 423 0.67 -4.56 -2.36
N ARG A 424 1.30 -4.82 -1.20
CA ARG A 424 2.24 -5.92 -0.98
C ARG A 424 1.59 -7.11 -0.27
N LEU A 425 0.25 -7.18 -0.34
CA LEU A 425 -0.57 -8.27 0.19
C LEU A 425 -0.51 -8.41 1.74
N ALA A 426 -0.21 -7.31 2.44
CA ALA A 426 -0.42 -7.23 3.88
C ALA A 426 -1.92 -7.32 4.22
N ASP A 427 -2.24 -8.05 5.29
CA ASP A 427 -3.61 -8.28 5.75
C ASP A 427 -3.84 -7.66 7.15
N PRO A 428 -4.37 -6.42 7.24
CA PRO A 428 -4.71 -5.81 8.53
C PRO A 428 -5.83 -6.56 9.27
N GLY A 429 -6.57 -7.44 8.59
CA GLY A 429 -7.55 -8.33 9.19
C GLY A 429 -6.93 -9.25 10.25
N LEU A 430 -5.66 -9.64 10.09
CA LEU A 430 -4.92 -10.41 11.09
C LEU A 430 -4.77 -9.64 12.42
N PHE A 431 -4.37 -8.37 12.31
CA PHE A 431 -4.29 -7.49 13.48
C PHE A 431 -5.67 -7.29 14.09
N MET A 432 -6.69 -7.01 13.28
CA MET A 432 -8.05 -6.74 13.77
C MET A 432 -8.67 -7.95 14.45
N ALA A 433 -8.46 -9.16 13.93
CA ALA A 433 -8.92 -10.40 14.54
C ALA A 433 -8.30 -10.60 15.94
N LYS A 434 -6.98 -10.39 16.08
CA LYS A 434 -6.31 -10.44 17.40
C LYS A 434 -6.75 -9.29 18.29
N TYR A 435 -6.90 -8.09 17.75
CA TYR A 435 -7.40 -6.93 18.48
C TYR A 435 -8.77 -7.20 19.08
N GLN A 436 -9.68 -7.85 18.35
CA GLN A 436 -11.05 -8.14 18.83
C GLN A 436 -11.12 -9.32 19.80
N THR A 437 -10.22 -10.32 19.66
CA THR A 437 -10.26 -11.56 20.46
C THR A 437 -9.41 -11.50 21.74
N PHE A 438 -8.31 -10.74 21.73
CA PHE A 438 -7.40 -10.65 22.88
C PHE A 438 -8.03 -9.82 24.01
N ALA A 439 -7.90 -10.29 25.25
CA ALA A 439 -8.53 -9.66 26.41
C ALA A 439 -7.66 -8.53 26.99
N GLU A 440 -8.28 -7.54 27.63
CA GLU A 440 -7.56 -6.46 28.34
C GLU A 440 -7.09 -6.88 29.75
N SER A 441 -7.49 -8.07 30.24
CA SER A 441 -7.15 -8.56 31.58
C SER A 441 -5.66 -8.94 31.71
N ASP A 442 -5.09 -8.71 32.89
CA ASP A 442 -3.70 -9.04 33.21
C ASP A 442 -3.44 -10.56 33.25
N GLU A 443 -4.45 -11.38 33.56
CA GLU A 443 -4.31 -12.85 33.66
C GLU A 443 -4.58 -13.58 32.33
N ALA A 444 -4.90 -12.85 31.26
CA ALA A 444 -5.21 -13.46 29.97
C ALA A 444 -3.94 -14.01 29.30
N LEU A 445 -4.04 -15.23 28.76
CA LEU A 445 -2.98 -15.80 27.92
C LEU A 445 -2.74 -14.95 26.68
N ASP A 446 -3.80 -14.51 26.02
CA ASP A 446 -3.76 -13.60 24.88
C ASP A 446 -4.27 -12.22 25.32
N ARG A 447 -3.31 -11.33 25.56
CA ARG A 447 -3.55 -10.03 26.20
C ARG A 447 -3.37 -8.87 25.21
N ARG A 448 -4.24 -7.87 25.31
CA ARG A 448 -4.17 -6.63 24.54
C ARG A 448 -3.90 -5.42 25.44
N ILE A 449 -3.01 -4.52 25.00
CA ILE A 449 -2.76 -3.23 25.65
C ILE A 449 -2.83 -2.11 24.60
N ASN A 450 -3.52 -1.01 24.94
CA ASN A 450 -3.67 0.16 24.07
C ASN A 450 -2.79 1.32 24.56
N LEU A 451 -1.94 1.87 23.69
CA LEU A 451 -1.13 3.06 23.96
C LEU A 451 -1.69 4.26 23.20
N THR A 452 -2.40 5.13 23.92
CA THR A 452 -3.16 6.25 23.33
C THR A 452 -2.48 7.62 23.46
N ARG A 453 -1.50 7.74 24.36
CA ARG A 453 -0.76 9.00 24.58
C ARG A 453 0.34 9.18 23.54
N ASN A 454 0.37 10.33 22.88
CA ASN A 454 1.35 10.73 21.88
C ASN A 454 2.43 11.62 22.52
N PHE A 455 3.69 11.21 22.36
CA PHE A 455 4.87 11.90 22.88
C PHE A 455 5.69 12.56 21.76
N ARG A 456 5.11 12.76 20.56
CA ARG A 456 5.83 13.24 19.37
C ARG A 456 5.38 14.63 18.94
N SER A 457 4.08 14.90 18.94
CA SER A 457 3.47 16.03 18.24
C SER A 457 2.79 17.03 19.18
N ARG A 458 2.67 18.28 18.71
CA ARG A 458 1.94 19.39 19.37
C ARG A 458 0.42 19.19 19.34
N ARG A 459 -0.29 19.89 20.24
CA ARG A 459 -1.74 19.74 20.42
C ARG A 459 -2.51 20.12 19.15
N GLY A 460 -2.10 21.18 18.44
CA GLY A 460 -2.73 21.60 17.19
C GLY A 460 -2.80 20.48 16.13
N ILE A 461 -1.68 19.77 15.90
CA ILE A 461 -1.63 18.63 14.97
C ILE A 461 -2.55 17.50 15.45
N LEU A 462 -2.50 17.13 16.73
CA LEU A 462 -3.35 16.07 17.26
C LEU A 462 -4.85 16.40 17.12
N ALA A 463 -5.22 17.65 17.37
CA ALA A 463 -6.60 18.11 17.25
C ALA A 463 -7.09 18.06 15.79
N ALA A 464 -6.28 18.53 14.83
CA ALA A 464 -6.62 18.49 13.41
C ALA A 464 -6.76 17.05 12.89
N VAL A 465 -5.80 16.18 13.22
CA VAL A 465 -5.85 14.75 12.85
C VAL A 465 -7.09 14.08 13.45
N ASN A 466 -7.34 14.28 14.74
CA ASN A 466 -8.52 13.73 15.40
C ASN A 466 -9.83 14.24 14.77
N TYR A 467 -9.91 15.52 14.39
CA TYR A 467 -11.09 16.10 13.76
C TYR A 467 -11.39 15.47 12.39
N ILE A 468 -10.35 15.33 11.55
CA ILE A 468 -10.48 14.72 10.23
C ILE A 468 -10.91 13.26 10.37
N PHE A 469 -10.18 12.45 11.14
CA PHE A 469 -10.44 11.01 11.22
C PHE A 469 -11.70 10.65 12.01
N ALA A 470 -12.13 11.45 12.99
CA ALA A 470 -13.44 11.27 13.62
C ALA A 470 -14.61 11.49 12.64
N THR A 471 -14.38 12.17 11.52
CA THR A 471 -15.39 12.43 10.48
C THR A 471 -15.36 11.37 9.38
N ILE A 472 -14.18 10.87 9.00
CA ILE A 472 -14.02 10.02 7.80
C ILE A 472 -13.70 8.55 8.08
N MET A 473 -13.12 8.20 9.24
CA MET A 473 -12.66 6.83 9.52
C MET A 473 -13.71 6.07 10.33
N SER A 474 -14.46 5.25 9.62
CA SER A 474 -15.45 4.30 10.15
C SER A 474 -15.06 2.86 9.80
N ARG A 475 -15.72 1.88 10.41
CA ARG A 475 -15.56 0.47 10.04
C ARG A 475 -15.75 0.21 8.53
N ASP A 476 -16.67 0.90 7.86
CA ASP A 476 -16.98 0.66 6.46
C ASP A 476 -15.97 1.30 5.49
N PHE A 477 -15.37 2.44 5.88
CA PHE A 477 -14.43 3.17 5.02
C PHE A 477 -12.95 2.95 5.39
N GLY A 478 -12.67 2.76 6.67
CA GLY A 478 -11.32 2.64 7.24
C GLY A 478 -11.11 1.38 8.09
N GLU A 479 -12.03 0.40 8.05
CA GLU A 479 -11.93 -0.93 8.70
C GLU A 479 -11.91 -0.92 10.24
N MET A 480 -11.93 0.26 10.85
CA MET A 480 -11.98 0.51 12.28
C MET A 480 -12.70 1.83 12.56
N ASP A 481 -13.47 1.87 13.64
CA ASP A 481 -14.09 3.10 14.13
C ASP A 481 -13.07 3.99 14.86
N TYR A 482 -13.02 5.27 14.49
CA TYR A 482 -12.18 6.26 15.16
C TYR A 482 -12.83 6.77 16.47
N ASP A 483 -12.90 5.91 17.47
CA ASP A 483 -13.48 6.18 18.79
C ASP A 483 -12.49 6.83 19.78
N GLU A 484 -12.92 7.08 21.02
CA GLU A 484 -12.07 7.65 22.09
C GLU A 484 -10.82 6.81 22.39
N LYS A 485 -10.83 5.49 22.14
CA LYS A 485 -9.66 4.62 22.32
C LYS A 485 -8.68 4.77 21.16
N ALA A 486 -9.15 5.11 19.96
CA ALA A 486 -8.33 5.33 18.77
C ALA A 486 -7.73 6.74 18.68
N ARG A 487 -8.32 7.73 19.37
CA ARG A 487 -7.88 9.14 19.36
C ARG A 487 -6.44 9.32 19.82
N LEU A 488 -5.76 10.27 19.20
CA LEU A 488 -4.43 10.72 19.61
C LEU A 488 -4.54 11.68 20.79
N ASN A 489 -4.00 11.27 21.94
CA ASN A 489 -4.07 12.05 23.17
C ASN A 489 -2.72 12.70 23.50
N PRO A 490 -2.62 13.97 23.92
CA PRO A 490 -1.34 14.58 24.30
C PRO A 490 -0.67 13.81 25.45
N GLY A 491 0.58 13.40 25.24
CA GLY A 491 1.41 12.71 26.23
C GLY A 491 2.59 13.55 26.74
N VAL A 492 2.94 14.63 26.04
CA VAL A 492 3.99 15.58 26.41
C VAL A 492 3.44 16.99 26.45
N GLU A 493 3.86 17.78 27.43
CA GLU A 493 3.63 19.22 27.46
C GLU A 493 4.80 19.90 26.74
N LEU A 494 4.52 20.48 25.57
CA LEU A 494 5.46 21.32 24.85
C LEU A 494 5.21 22.79 25.22
N PRO A 495 6.25 23.65 25.18
CA PRO A 495 6.07 25.08 25.43
C PRO A 495 4.97 25.66 24.53
N ALA A 496 4.07 26.43 25.13
CA ALA A 496 2.91 27.03 24.45
C ALA A 496 3.26 28.20 23.53
N GLU A 497 4.53 28.61 23.48
CA GLU A 497 5.02 29.58 22.50
C GLU A 497 5.01 28.95 21.10
N GLY A 498 4.66 29.73 20.08
CA GLY A 498 4.62 29.32 18.67
C GLY A 498 3.20 29.16 18.11
N ASP A 499 3.08 29.24 16.78
CA ASP A 499 1.84 28.94 16.06
C ASP A 499 1.67 27.41 15.95
N GLU A 500 0.52 26.90 16.38
CA GLU A 500 0.19 25.46 16.26
C GLU A 500 -0.92 25.19 15.24
N ARG A 501 -1.28 26.19 14.42
CA ARG A 501 -2.35 26.04 13.44
C ARG A 501 -1.95 25.07 12.34
N VAL A 502 -2.91 24.25 11.93
CA VAL A 502 -2.81 23.44 10.71
C VAL A 502 -3.41 24.25 9.57
N GLU A 503 -2.63 24.45 8.52
CA GLU A 503 -3.01 25.24 7.37
C GLU A 503 -3.53 24.35 6.23
N LEU A 504 -4.56 24.81 5.54
CA LEU A 504 -5.08 24.22 4.31
C LEU A 504 -4.98 25.29 3.22
N LEU A 505 -4.02 25.13 2.31
CA LEU A 505 -3.83 26.04 1.18
C LEU A 505 -4.64 25.51 -0.01
N LEU A 506 -5.78 26.14 -0.29
CA LEU A 506 -6.62 25.81 -1.44
C LEU A 506 -6.18 26.63 -2.66
N VAL A 507 -5.64 25.95 -3.66
CA VAL A 507 -5.26 26.57 -4.94
C VAL A 507 -6.46 26.54 -5.87
N ASN A 508 -7.12 27.68 -6.05
CA ASN A 508 -8.17 27.81 -7.04
C ASN A 508 -7.57 28.15 -8.41
N ARG A 509 -8.01 27.45 -9.45
CA ARG A 509 -7.61 27.70 -10.84
C ARG A 509 -8.74 28.27 -11.70
N ASP A 510 -9.95 28.35 -11.15
CA ASP A 510 -11.12 28.84 -11.87
C ASP A 510 -11.19 30.37 -11.79
N ASN A 511 -10.33 31.04 -12.56
CA ASN A 511 -10.60 32.38 -13.09
C ASN A 511 -10.91 32.30 -14.60
N ALA A 512 -11.75 31.33 -14.99
CA ALA A 512 -12.42 31.33 -16.28
C ALA A 512 -13.83 31.95 -16.13
N GLY A 513 -13.90 33.28 -16.23
CA GLY A 513 -15.07 34.02 -16.71
C GLY A 513 -16.43 33.73 -16.06
N SER A 514 -16.70 34.30 -14.88
CA SER A 514 -18.02 34.80 -14.48
C SER A 514 -17.91 35.63 -13.22
N GLY A 515 -17.61 36.92 -13.38
CA GLY A 515 -17.62 37.90 -12.30
C GLY A 515 -17.77 39.30 -12.87
N ASN A 516 -19.01 39.70 -13.15
CA ASN A 516 -19.33 41.12 -13.13
C ASN A 516 -19.11 41.59 -11.70
N GLY A 517 -18.14 42.50 -11.52
CA GLY A 517 -18.01 43.47 -10.43
C GLY A 517 -18.19 42.95 -9.00
N ASP A 518 -17.10 42.91 -8.24
CA ASP A 518 -16.84 43.98 -7.26
C ASP A 518 -15.44 43.81 -6.66
N GLU A 519 -14.81 44.95 -6.42
CA GLU A 519 -13.41 45.14 -6.05
C GLU A 519 -13.10 44.79 -4.58
N GLU A 520 -11.78 44.74 -4.32
CA GLU A 520 -11.08 44.92 -3.04
C GLU A 520 -10.98 43.71 -2.10
N THR A 521 -9.86 42.97 -2.19
CA THR A 521 -8.76 43.04 -1.19
C THR A 521 -7.59 42.10 -1.53
N GLY A 522 -6.40 42.67 -1.80
CA GLY A 522 -5.10 42.07 -1.47
C GLY A 522 -4.40 41.13 -2.49
N THR A 523 -3.20 41.55 -2.91
CA THR A 523 -2.12 40.81 -3.61
C THR A 523 -2.34 40.39 -5.07
N ALA A 524 -2.12 41.34 -6.00
CA ALA A 524 -2.32 41.18 -7.45
C ALA A 524 -1.01 40.99 -8.28
N GLU A 525 0.07 40.43 -7.71
CA GLU A 525 1.28 40.08 -8.50
C GLU A 525 1.46 38.56 -8.69
N THR A 526 0.60 37.72 -8.13
CA THR A 526 0.79 36.26 -8.10
C THR A 526 -0.13 35.45 -9.01
N ASP A 527 -1.20 36.05 -9.55
CA ASP A 527 -2.21 35.31 -10.31
C ASP A 527 -1.75 34.98 -11.75
N GLU A 528 -1.09 35.90 -12.47
CA GLU A 528 -0.70 35.65 -13.87
C GLU A 528 0.29 34.48 -14.02
N THR A 529 1.22 34.30 -13.07
CA THR A 529 2.23 33.23 -13.10
C THR A 529 1.64 31.84 -12.84
N LEU A 530 0.53 31.75 -12.11
CA LEU A 530 -0.10 30.47 -11.74
C LEU A 530 -1.02 29.92 -12.84
N GLU A 531 -1.54 30.80 -13.70
CA GLU A 531 -2.46 30.43 -14.78
C GLU A 531 -1.78 29.58 -15.87
N GLU A 532 -0.50 29.85 -16.16
CA GLU A 532 0.30 29.11 -17.15
C GLU A 532 0.86 27.78 -16.62
N MET A 533 0.90 27.60 -15.29
CA MET A 533 1.46 26.41 -14.65
C MET A 533 0.51 25.20 -14.73
N SER A 534 1.09 24.00 -14.85
CA SER A 534 0.38 22.75 -14.57
C SER A 534 -0.07 22.69 -13.11
N ARG A 535 -0.99 21.77 -12.77
CA ARG A 535 -1.53 21.69 -11.40
C ARG A 535 -0.44 21.40 -10.37
N VAL A 536 0.50 20.53 -10.73
CA VAL A 536 1.60 20.10 -9.85
C VAL A 536 2.62 21.24 -9.67
N GLU A 537 2.92 22.01 -10.72
CA GLU A 537 3.80 23.18 -10.63
C GLU A 537 3.21 24.26 -9.73
N ALA A 538 1.91 24.55 -9.86
CA ALA A 538 1.22 25.51 -9.01
C ALA A 538 1.26 25.10 -7.53
N GLU A 539 1.00 23.82 -7.22
CA GLU A 539 1.12 23.28 -5.86
C GLU A 539 2.56 23.38 -5.32
N ALA A 540 3.55 23.02 -6.13
CA ALA A 540 4.97 23.11 -5.78
C ALA A 540 5.40 24.56 -5.50
N TYR A 541 4.93 25.51 -6.32
CA TYR A 541 5.25 26.93 -6.16
C TYR A 541 4.63 27.51 -4.88
N VAL A 542 3.38 27.18 -4.58
CA VAL A 542 2.72 27.58 -3.33
C VAL A 542 3.46 26.98 -2.12
N ALA A 543 3.88 25.71 -2.20
CA ALA A 543 4.69 25.08 -1.16
C ALA A 543 6.05 25.77 -1.00
N ALA A 544 6.73 26.14 -2.09
CA ALA A 544 8.01 26.83 -2.07
C ALA A 544 7.93 28.18 -1.36
N ARG A 545 6.88 28.96 -1.67
CA ARG A 545 6.62 30.24 -0.99
C ARG A 545 6.41 30.05 0.51
N ARG A 546 5.59 29.07 0.90
CA ARG A 546 5.34 28.80 2.32
C ARG A 546 6.61 28.34 3.05
N ILE A 547 7.43 27.49 2.42
CA ILE A 547 8.74 27.07 2.96
C ILE A 547 9.62 28.28 3.27
N LYS A 548 9.71 29.25 2.34
CA LYS A 548 10.52 30.46 2.54
C LYS A 548 10.03 31.30 3.71
N GLU A 549 8.71 31.44 3.87
CA GLU A 549 8.12 32.15 5.01
C GLU A 549 8.44 31.46 6.35
N LEU A 550 8.43 30.12 6.38
CA LEU A 550 8.70 29.33 7.59
C LEU A 550 10.16 29.44 8.07
N LEU A 551 11.12 29.77 7.20
CA LEU A 551 12.54 29.92 7.58
C LEU A 551 12.77 31.06 8.59
N ASP A 552 11.89 32.05 8.62
CA ASP A 552 11.96 33.16 9.58
C ASP A 552 11.35 32.81 10.96
N GLU A 553 10.67 31.67 11.07
CA GLU A 553 10.05 31.20 12.31
C GLU A 553 11.04 30.50 13.26
N LYS A 554 10.61 30.30 14.51
CA LYS A 554 11.36 29.56 15.53
C LYS A 554 10.74 28.20 15.77
N LEU A 555 11.58 27.19 15.87
CA LEU A 555 11.27 25.81 16.24
C LEU A 555 11.81 25.50 17.63
N TYR A 556 11.02 24.80 18.44
CA TYR A 556 11.47 24.28 19.74
C TYR A 556 12.15 22.93 19.53
N ASP A 557 13.45 22.85 19.82
CA ASP A 557 14.24 21.64 19.74
C ASP A 557 14.15 20.87 21.07
N ARG A 558 13.61 19.65 21.02
CA ARG A 558 13.37 18.83 22.21
C ARG A 558 14.63 18.17 22.76
N GLU A 559 15.66 18.00 21.93
CA GLU A 559 16.89 17.36 22.35
C GLU A 559 17.76 18.33 23.14
N THR A 560 17.83 19.58 22.68
CA THR A 560 18.58 20.64 23.37
C THR A 560 17.74 21.38 24.41
N GLY A 561 16.42 21.38 24.28
CA GLY A 561 15.50 22.15 25.13
C GLY A 561 15.47 23.65 24.80
N GLU A 562 15.97 24.04 23.63
CA GLU A 562 16.13 25.44 23.21
C GLU A 562 15.31 25.78 21.96
N TRP A 563 15.02 27.07 21.81
CA TRP A 563 14.40 27.61 20.60
C TRP A 563 15.46 27.98 19.57
N ARG A 564 15.37 27.44 18.37
CA ARG A 564 16.25 27.76 17.23
C ARG A 564 15.44 28.17 16.00
N ARG A 565 16.09 28.77 15.00
CA ARG A 565 15.45 29.03 13.71
C ARG A 565 15.15 27.72 12.98
N VAL A 566 14.09 27.73 12.18
CA VAL A 566 13.75 26.65 11.25
C VAL A 566 14.86 26.54 10.20
N ASP A 567 15.19 25.31 9.83
CA ASP A 567 16.15 24.97 8.78
C ASP A 567 15.46 24.06 7.74
N PHE A 568 15.96 23.99 6.50
CA PHE A 568 15.36 23.18 5.44
C PHE A 568 15.21 21.71 5.84
N ARG A 569 16.16 21.18 6.62
CA ARG A 569 16.13 19.80 7.16
C ARG A 569 14.97 19.51 8.12
N ASP A 570 14.32 20.54 8.65
CA ASP A 570 13.17 20.39 9.55
C ASP A 570 11.85 20.22 8.79
N MET A 571 11.87 20.41 7.46
CA MET A 571 10.71 20.36 6.59
C MET A 571 10.74 19.11 5.70
N ALA A 572 9.57 18.50 5.53
CA ALA A 572 9.39 17.36 4.63
C ALA A 572 8.11 17.55 3.82
N ILE A 573 8.16 17.27 2.52
CA ILE A 573 7.00 17.24 1.64
C ILE A 573 6.62 15.78 1.42
N LEU A 574 5.38 15.42 1.78
CA LEU A 574 4.86 14.07 1.62
C LEU A 574 3.93 14.04 0.42
N LEU A 575 4.31 13.27 -0.60
CA LEU A 575 3.52 13.05 -1.80
C LEU A 575 2.95 11.62 -1.79
N ARG A 576 1.70 11.45 -2.25
CA ARG A 576 1.11 10.10 -2.38
C ARG A 576 1.79 9.27 -3.46
N THR A 577 2.19 9.91 -4.56
CA THR A 577 3.01 9.33 -5.63
C THR A 577 4.20 10.24 -5.88
N THR A 578 5.40 9.68 -5.92
CA THR A 578 6.62 10.42 -6.28
C THR A 578 6.84 10.44 -7.79
N ARG A 579 6.37 9.42 -8.52
CA ARG A 579 6.53 9.30 -9.97
C ARG A 579 5.98 10.54 -10.67
N ASN A 580 6.83 11.20 -11.46
CA ASN A 580 6.58 12.44 -12.22
C ASN A 580 6.31 13.70 -11.38
N TRP A 581 5.97 13.58 -10.09
CA TRP A 581 5.71 14.73 -9.22
C TRP A 581 6.99 15.23 -8.55
N SER A 582 7.86 14.32 -8.11
CA SER A 582 9.10 14.71 -7.40
C SER A 582 10.03 15.55 -8.26
N ALA A 583 10.15 15.24 -9.55
CA ALA A 583 10.95 16.01 -10.50
C ALA A 583 10.41 17.45 -10.64
N VAL A 584 9.10 17.61 -10.82
CA VAL A 584 8.45 18.93 -10.90
C VAL A 584 8.68 19.75 -9.62
N PHE A 585 8.51 19.13 -8.45
CA PHE A 585 8.80 19.79 -7.17
C PHE A 585 10.27 20.19 -7.05
N GLN A 586 11.21 19.32 -7.47
CA GLN A 586 12.64 19.63 -7.46
C GLN A 586 13.00 20.77 -8.40
N ASP A 587 12.43 20.82 -9.61
CA ASP A 587 12.68 21.88 -10.57
C ASP A 587 12.19 23.23 -10.04
N VAL A 588 10.96 23.28 -9.50
CA VAL A 588 10.40 24.50 -8.88
C VAL A 588 11.22 24.90 -7.66
N PHE A 589 11.55 23.97 -6.76
CA PHE A 589 12.36 24.27 -5.58
C PHE A 589 13.76 24.77 -5.96
N THR A 590 14.38 24.19 -6.99
CA THR A 590 15.69 24.64 -7.50
C THR A 590 15.60 26.05 -8.07
N ALA A 591 14.58 26.35 -8.88
CA ALA A 591 14.32 27.68 -9.41
C ALA A 591 14.09 28.72 -8.28
N GLU A 592 13.44 28.28 -7.20
CA GLU A 592 13.21 29.09 -6.00
C GLU A 592 14.39 29.12 -5.02
N GLY A 593 15.50 28.42 -5.29
CA GLY A 593 16.69 28.39 -4.44
C GLY A 593 16.56 27.54 -3.16
N ILE A 594 15.65 26.58 -3.14
CA ILE A 594 15.38 25.66 -2.04
C ILE A 594 16.10 24.32 -2.30
N PRO A 595 17.01 23.86 -1.41
CA PRO A 595 17.67 22.57 -1.57
C PRO A 595 16.66 21.44 -1.28
N ALA A 596 16.44 20.57 -2.27
CA ALA A 596 15.49 19.48 -2.18
C ALA A 596 16.12 18.15 -2.56
N PHE A 597 15.80 17.11 -1.79
CA PHE A 597 16.22 15.74 -2.07
C PHE A 597 14.97 14.84 -2.15
N ALA A 598 14.91 14.02 -3.19
CA ALA A 598 13.88 13.01 -3.36
C ALA A 598 14.52 11.71 -3.85
N ASP A 599 14.13 10.59 -3.28
CA ASP A 599 14.52 9.27 -3.74
C ASP A 599 13.64 8.88 -4.93
N VAL A 600 14.17 9.00 -6.16
CA VAL A 600 13.42 8.79 -7.40
C VAL A 600 13.79 7.42 -7.98
N SER A 601 12.79 6.54 -8.10
CA SER A 601 12.95 5.18 -8.64
C SER A 601 12.82 5.09 -10.16
N GLY A 602 12.76 6.22 -10.87
CA GLY A 602 12.58 6.31 -12.33
C GLY A 602 13.38 7.45 -12.94
N GLY A 603 13.47 7.48 -14.27
CA GLY A 603 14.21 8.51 -15.02
C GLY A 603 15.71 8.28 -15.15
N TYR A 604 16.28 7.24 -14.51
CA TYR A 604 17.71 6.92 -14.65
C TYR A 604 18.11 6.69 -16.12
N PHE A 605 17.32 5.90 -16.87
CA PHE A 605 17.56 5.66 -18.30
C PHE A 605 17.16 6.82 -19.21
N GLU A 606 16.44 7.81 -18.70
CA GLU A 606 16.05 9.02 -19.44
C GLU A 606 17.12 10.12 -19.32
N ALA A 607 18.04 10.00 -18.35
CA ALA A 607 19.14 10.93 -18.17
C ALA A 607 20.04 10.91 -19.43
N PRO A 608 20.30 12.07 -20.05
CA PRO A 608 21.12 12.16 -21.27
C PRO A 608 22.50 11.50 -21.13
N GLU A 609 23.08 11.54 -19.93
CA GLU A 609 24.38 10.93 -19.63
C GLU A 609 24.29 9.40 -19.63
N VAL A 610 23.19 8.83 -19.14
CA VAL A 610 22.99 7.37 -19.11
C VAL A 610 22.69 6.87 -20.51
N ASP A 611 21.79 7.53 -21.25
CA ASP A 611 21.49 7.21 -22.65
C ASP A 611 22.76 7.28 -23.52
N LEU A 612 23.62 8.28 -23.27
CA LEU A 612 24.90 8.40 -23.96
C LEU A 612 25.81 7.19 -23.70
N ILE A 613 25.97 6.78 -22.44
CA ILE A 613 26.81 5.63 -22.10
C ILE A 613 26.21 4.32 -22.63
N LEU A 614 24.89 4.17 -22.61
CA LEU A 614 24.22 3.02 -23.21
C LEU A 614 24.47 2.96 -24.72
N ASN A 615 24.26 4.06 -25.44
CA ASN A 615 24.57 4.14 -26.87
C ASN A 615 26.04 3.77 -27.16
N LEU A 616 26.98 4.12 -26.28
CA LEU A 616 28.39 3.75 -26.43
C LEU A 616 28.59 2.24 -26.26
N LEU A 617 27.99 1.64 -25.24
CA LEU A 617 28.06 0.19 -25.00
C LEU A 617 27.40 -0.60 -26.14
N THR A 618 26.25 -0.13 -26.62
CA THR A 618 25.53 -0.70 -27.76
C THR A 618 26.38 -0.60 -29.04
N LEU A 619 27.10 0.51 -29.25
CA LEU A 619 28.03 0.65 -30.36
C LEU A 619 29.26 -0.27 -30.25
N ILE A 620 29.78 -0.49 -29.03
CA ILE A 620 30.89 -1.43 -28.78
C ILE A 620 30.46 -2.87 -29.08
N ASP A 621 29.24 -3.23 -28.70
CA ASP A 621 28.64 -4.53 -28.99
C ASP A 621 28.41 -4.73 -30.50
N ASN A 622 27.80 -3.73 -31.16
CA ASN A 622 27.56 -3.76 -32.60
C ASN A 622 27.72 -2.38 -33.27
N ARG A 623 28.77 -2.24 -34.09
CA ARG A 623 29.12 -0.99 -34.77
C ARG A 623 28.17 -0.59 -35.90
N HIS A 624 27.33 -1.50 -36.38
CA HIS A 624 26.41 -1.28 -37.50
C HIS A 624 25.05 -0.67 -37.07
N GLN A 625 24.98 -0.08 -35.87
CA GLN A 625 23.80 0.60 -35.38
C GLN A 625 23.91 2.11 -35.56
N ASP A 626 23.26 2.62 -36.60
CA ASP A 626 23.38 4.03 -37.03
C ASP A 626 22.96 5.04 -35.96
N ILE A 627 21.91 4.77 -35.19
CA ILE A 627 21.41 5.71 -34.17
C ILE A 627 22.42 5.83 -33.00
N PRO A 628 22.84 4.74 -32.32
CA PRO A 628 23.90 4.80 -31.33
C PRO A 628 25.20 5.43 -31.85
N LEU A 629 25.61 5.09 -33.08
CA LEU A 629 26.80 5.66 -33.71
C LEU A 629 26.71 7.17 -33.85
N LEU A 630 25.63 7.68 -34.43
CA LEU A 630 25.39 9.11 -34.59
C LEU A 630 25.28 9.84 -33.25
N SER A 631 24.65 9.20 -32.26
CA SER A 631 24.55 9.72 -30.89
C SER A 631 25.94 9.94 -30.30
N ILE A 632 26.83 8.93 -30.37
CA ILE A 632 28.21 9.03 -29.87
C ILE A 632 29.05 10.03 -30.65
N MET A 633 28.96 10.04 -31.98
CA MET A 633 29.72 10.99 -32.79
C MET A 633 29.34 12.44 -32.46
N ARG A 634 28.06 12.75 -32.29
CA ARG A 634 27.60 14.10 -31.94
C ARG A 634 27.84 14.49 -30.47
N SER A 635 27.99 13.50 -29.59
CA SER A 635 28.22 13.74 -28.16
C SER A 635 29.58 14.37 -27.86
N PRO A 636 29.83 14.84 -26.62
CA PRO A 636 31.17 15.28 -26.20
C PRO A 636 32.28 14.23 -26.34
N ILE A 637 31.95 12.94 -26.50
CA ILE A 637 32.92 11.86 -26.72
C ILE A 637 33.46 11.90 -28.15
N GLY A 638 32.58 12.04 -29.13
CA GLY A 638 32.95 12.09 -30.55
C GLY A 638 33.28 13.49 -31.04
N GLY A 639 32.58 14.51 -30.54
CA GLY A 639 32.84 15.92 -30.84
C GLY A 639 32.50 16.37 -32.26
N PHE A 640 31.82 15.55 -33.06
CA PHE A 640 31.49 15.84 -34.45
C PHE A 640 30.36 16.87 -34.56
N ARG A 641 30.53 17.83 -35.46
CA ARG A 641 29.53 18.84 -35.80
C ARG A 641 28.49 18.26 -36.75
N LEU A 642 27.32 18.90 -36.80
CA LEU A 642 26.25 18.46 -37.70
C LEU A 642 26.67 18.55 -39.16
N GLU A 643 27.44 19.57 -39.53
CA GLU A 643 27.95 19.76 -40.90
C GLU A 643 28.91 18.63 -41.31
N GLU A 644 29.74 18.15 -40.38
CA GLU A 644 30.68 17.05 -40.58
C GLU A 644 29.93 15.72 -40.80
N LEU A 645 28.91 15.45 -39.98
CA LEU A 645 28.06 14.27 -40.15
C LEU A 645 27.30 14.29 -41.48
N ILE A 646 26.87 15.47 -41.93
CA ILE A 646 26.22 15.64 -43.24
C ILE A 646 27.23 15.37 -44.37
N ALA A 647 28.46 15.88 -44.27
CA ALA A 647 29.51 15.63 -45.27
C ALA A 647 29.77 14.13 -45.45
N VAL A 648 29.89 13.39 -44.35
CA VAL A 648 30.01 11.93 -44.35
C VAL A 648 28.80 11.26 -45.05
N ARG A 649 27.58 11.68 -44.71
CA ARG A 649 26.35 11.12 -45.31
C ARG A 649 26.20 11.44 -46.80
N LEU A 650 26.67 12.59 -47.27
CA LEU A 650 26.54 12.97 -48.68
C LEU A 650 27.40 12.09 -49.60
N ASN A 651 28.50 11.54 -49.10
CA ASN A 651 29.37 10.62 -49.85
C ASN A 651 28.67 9.26 -50.09
N SER A 652 27.83 8.80 -49.15
CA SER A 652 26.97 7.62 -49.37
C SER A 652 25.58 7.74 -48.73
N THR A 653 24.60 8.03 -49.59
CA THR A 653 23.21 8.33 -49.19
C THR A 653 22.30 7.12 -49.00
N LYS A 654 22.70 5.93 -49.47
CA LYS A 654 21.85 4.73 -49.50
C LYS A 654 22.31 3.59 -48.59
N THR A 655 23.50 3.70 -48.00
CA THR A 655 24.09 2.69 -47.12
C THR A 655 23.86 3.04 -45.65
N SER A 656 24.20 2.12 -44.74
CA SER A 656 24.27 2.46 -43.32
C SER A 656 25.24 3.64 -43.09
N PHE A 657 25.07 4.37 -42.00
CA PHE A 657 25.95 5.47 -41.64
C PHE A 657 27.37 4.96 -41.37
N PHE A 658 27.51 3.77 -40.77
CA PHE A 658 28.81 3.12 -40.59
C PHE A 658 29.55 2.90 -41.93
N GLU A 659 28.87 2.37 -42.94
CA GLU A 659 29.44 2.21 -44.28
C GLU A 659 29.74 3.56 -44.95
N ALA A 660 28.92 4.59 -44.69
CA ALA A 660 29.19 5.93 -45.18
C ALA A 660 30.48 6.53 -44.57
N ILE A 661 30.76 6.28 -43.28
CA ILE A 661 32.04 6.64 -42.65
C ILE A 661 33.19 5.91 -43.34
N GLN A 662 33.09 4.59 -43.54
CA GLN A 662 34.16 3.82 -44.20
C GLN A 662 34.43 4.34 -45.60
N ALA A 663 33.39 4.56 -46.40
CA ALA A 663 33.51 5.12 -47.74
C ALA A 663 34.12 6.53 -47.72
N TYR A 664 33.74 7.37 -46.76
CA TYR A 664 34.32 8.70 -46.61
C TYR A 664 35.81 8.63 -46.30
N ARG A 665 36.22 7.78 -45.35
CA ARG A 665 37.62 7.57 -44.98
C ARG A 665 38.48 6.98 -46.09
N GLU A 666 37.89 6.22 -47.00
CA GLU A 666 38.60 5.63 -48.15
C GLU A 666 38.72 6.62 -49.33
N ASN A 667 37.75 7.53 -49.49
CA ASN A 667 37.64 8.40 -50.67
C ASN A 667 38.11 9.84 -50.45
N GLU A 668 38.14 10.33 -49.21
CA GLU A 668 38.53 11.69 -48.85
C GLU A 668 39.83 11.70 -48.04
N ASP A 669 40.64 12.75 -48.19
CA ASP A 669 41.94 12.94 -47.50
C ASP A 669 41.96 14.30 -46.79
N ASP A 670 40.93 14.57 -45.99
CA ASP A 670 40.77 15.79 -45.19
C ASP A 670 40.93 15.49 -43.68
N ASP A 671 40.96 16.55 -42.86
CA ASP A 671 41.09 16.44 -41.39
C ASP A 671 39.92 15.66 -40.76
N LEU A 672 38.78 15.52 -41.46
CA LEU A 672 37.60 14.79 -41.01
C LEU A 672 37.70 13.28 -41.31
N ALA A 673 38.44 12.90 -42.36
CA ALA A 673 38.69 11.51 -42.74
C ALA A 673 39.77 10.82 -41.88
N GLN A 674 40.71 11.60 -41.32
CA GLN A 674 41.75 11.14 -40.39
C GLN A 674 41.18 10.76 -39.02
#